data_AF-A0A5C4Y3L1-F1
#
_entry.id   AF-A0A5C4Y3L1-F1
#
_cell.length_a   1.000
_cell.length_b   1.000
_cell.length_c   1.000
_cell.angle_alpha   90.00
_cell.angle_beta   90.00
_cell.angle_gamma   90.00
#
_symmetry.space_group_name_H-M   'P 1'
#
loop_
_entity.id
_entity.type
_entity.pdbx_description
1 polymer ?
#
loop_
_entity_poly.entity_id
_entity_poly.type
_entity_poly.pdbx_seq_one_letter_code
_entity_poly.pdbx_strand_id
1 'polypeptide(L)'
;MHVSTGSDTARETPAPSTPQPSSPDKRVEVLDRVVIRFAGDSGDGMQLTGDRFTAETASLGNDLATLPNFPAEIRAPAGTLPGVSSFQLHFADHDVTTPGDAPDVLVAMNPAALRANVHDVKPGGTLIVDTDDFTARNLAKVGYGTSPLDDGSLEGYRVHALPMQSMTVEALKDLGLSRKDAERSKNMFALGLLSWLYERPTEQTERFLTTKFAKRAAVLEANLRAFRAGWAFGETTEAFPVRFTVPPAPAERGTYRNVTGNTALAYGLVAAAHRAGLPLALGSYPITPASDILHVLSGLKRLGVTTLQAEDEIAAVGMALGASFGGALGVTTTSGPGLALKSETIGLAVALELPLVIVDVQRGGPSTGLPTKTEQSDLLQAMYGRNGESPVPVVAPSTPADCFDAAVDAVRIAVRYRTPVLLLSDGYLANGSEPWKVPTAHDVHAVDPDFSTDPNSTAADGVTPQFRPFLRDPDTLARPWAVPGTAGLEHRVGGLEKADVTGEISYDPANHDRMVRLRRAKVKGVEVPDVVVDHGGPGGGEHHDGDLLVLGWGSTRGPITAAVREARRRGLRVAQAHLRHLNPLPANLGEVLLAHEHVLVPEMNLGQLALLLRGRYLVDVISCNQVRGLPFTSTEIVEAIEDVVAGRVRETPRRDAR
;
A
#
# COMPACT_ATOMS: atom_id res chain seq x y z
N MET A 1 -32.90 9.51 -86.12
CA MET A 1 -31.92 10.61 -86.03
C MET A 1 -30.95 10.24 -84.90
N HIS A 2 -29.83 9.54 -85.15
CA HIS A 2 -28.51 10.07 -85.57
C HIS A 2 -27.99 11.15 -84.60
N VAL A 3 -26.82 11.09 -83.92
CA VAL A 3 -25.57 10.31 -84.05
C VAL A 3 -24.84 10.22 -82.68
N SER A 4 -24.04 9.16 -82.50
CA SER A 4 -22.86 8.93 -81.62
C SER A 4 -21.91 10.16 -81.49
N THR A 5 -21.09 10.38 -80.46
CA THR A 5 -19.85 9.63 -80.10
C THR A 5 -19.20 10.19 -78.82
N GLY A 6 -18.49 9.35 -78.05
CA GLY A 6 -17.28 9.78 -77.33
C GLY A 6 -17.07 9.21 -75.92
N SER A 7 -16.16 8.24 -75.83
CA SER A 7 -15.51 7.65 -74.65
C SER A 7 -14.51 8.60 -73.96
N ASP A 8 -14.34 8.51 -72.63
CA ASP A 8 -13.01 8.16 -72.08
C ASP A 8 -12.97 7.85 -70.56
N THR A 9 -12.27 6.75 -70.29
CA THR A 9 -11.45 6.34 -69.13
C THR A 9 -11.93 6.53 -67.68
N ALA A 10 -12.25 5.37 -67.07
CA ALA A 10 -12.26 5.16 -65.64
C ALA A 10 -10.86 5.35 -65.04
N ARG A 11 -10.74 6.17 -63.98
CA ARG A 11 -9.53 6.27 -63.16
C ARG A 11 -9.48 5.07 -62.21
N GLU A 12 -8.45 4.25 -62.37
CA GLU A 12 -8.06 3.21 -61.42
C GLU A 12 -7.68 3.81 -60.07
N THR A 13 -8.30 3.29 -59.01
CA THR A 13 -7.87 3.42 -57.62
C THR A 13 -6.48 2.80 -57.44
N PRO A 14 -5.48 3.48 -56.84
CA PRO A 14 -4.19 2.87 -56.59
C PRO A 14 -4.32 1.77 -55.53
N ALA A 15 -3.76 0.60 -55.84
CA ALA A 15 -3.67 -0.52 -54.92
C ALA A 15 -2.88 -0.14 -53.65
N PRO A 16 -3.20 -0.73 -52.49
CA PRO A 16 -2.42 -0.52 -51.28
C PRO A 16 -0.99 -1.02 -51.50
N SER A 17 -0.02 -0.13 -51.28
CA SER A 17 1.40 -0.45 -51.30
C SER A 17 1.69 -1.56 -50.31
N THR A 18 2.27 -2.66 -50.80
CA THR A 18 2.84 -3.76 -50.02
C THR A 18 3.78 -3.19 -48.95
N PRO A 19 3.68 -3.59 -47.67
CA PRO A 19 4.66 -3.19 -46.68
C PRO A 19 6.04 -3.70 -47.09
N GLN A 20 7.03 -2.82 -47.13
CA GLN A 20 8.42 -3.21 -47.25
C GLN A 20 8.80 -4.09 -46.04
N PRO A 21 9.68 -5.09 -46.22
CA PRO A 21 10.12 -5.93 -45.11
C PRO A 21 10.95 -5.07 -44.15
N SER A 22 10.42 -4.84 -42.95
CA SER A 22 11.18 -4.33 -41.80
C SER A 22 12.27 -5.35 -41.40
N SER A 23 13.30 -4.85 -40.72
CA SER A 23 14.45 -5.53 -40.10
C SER A 23 14.25 -7.01 -39.70
N PRO A 24 15.31 -7.85 -39.62
CA PRO A 24 15.17 -9.24 -39.20
C PRO A 24 14.40 -9.32 -37.87
N ASP A 25 13.17 -9.83 -37.92
CA ASP A 25 12.28 -9.83 -36.77
C ASP A 25 12.91 -10.69 -35.68
N LYS A 26 13.26 -10.03 -34.56
CA LYS A 26 13.76 -10.73 -33.38
C LYS A 26 12.69 -11.67 -32.87
N ARG A 27 13.11 -12.84 -32.42
CA ARG A 27 12.21 -13.88 -31.91
C ARG A 27 11.44 -13.34 -30.71
N VAL A 28 10.13 -13.54 -30.68
CA VAL A 28 9.27 -13.16 -29.55
C VAL A 28 8.98 -14.40 -28.71
N GLU A 29 9.21 -14.32 -27.39
CA GLU A 29 8.91 -15.37 -26.42
C GLU A 29 7.78 -14.92 -25.49
N VAL A 30 6.83 -15.82 -25.24
CA VAL A 30 5.70 -15.53 -24.33
C VAL A 30 6.10 -16.00 -22.93
N LEU A 31 5.99 -15.10 -21.96
CA LEU A 31 6.21 -15.39 -20.54
C LEU A 31 4.88 -15.23 -19.79
N ASP A 32 4.70 -16.06 -18.74
CA ASP A 32 3.55 -15.99 -17.83
C ASP A 32 3.71 -14.86 -16.80
N ARG A 33 4.95 -14.61 -16.35
CA ARG A 33 5.28 -13.53 -15.41
C ARG A 33 6.71 -13.05 -15.55
N VAL A 34 6.98 -11.85 -15.04
CA VAL A 34 8.32 -11.26 -14.98
C VAL A 34 8.47 -10.39 -13.74
N VAL A 35 9.61 -10.53 -13.04
CA VAL A 35 10.03 -9.62 -11.97
C VAL A 35 11.24 -8.80 -12.42
N ILE A 36 11.09 -7.49 -12.52
CA ILE A 36 12.15 -6.55 -12.93
C ILE A 36 12.50 -5.65 -11.75
N ARG A 37 13.80 -5.46 -11.50
CA ARG A 37 14.31 -4.48 -10.54
C ARG A 37 15.19 -3.44 -11.24
N PHE A 38 14.81 -2.17 -11.12
CA PHE A 38 15.65 -1.04 -11.48
C PHE A 38 16.42 -0.59 -10.26
N ALA A 39 17.74 -0.43 -10.36
CA ALA A 39 18.60 -0.03 -9.24
C ALA A 39 19.65 1.01 -9.69
N GLY A 40 19.81 2.05 -8.89
CA GLY A 40 20.72 3.18 -9.15
C GLY A 40 20.90 4.03 -7.90
N ASP A 41 21.53 5.19 -8.02
CA ASP A 41 21.68 6.10 -6.90
C ASP A 41 20.38 6.87 -6.63
N SER A 42 20.19 7.30 -5.38
CA SER A 42 19.17 8.28 -5.04
C SER A 42 19.30 9.53 -5.90
N GLY A 43 18.25 9.85 -6.66
CA GLY A 43 18.25 10.97 -7.60
C GLY A 43 18.46 10.58 -9.07
N ASP A 44 18.85 9.34 -9.38
CA ASP A 44 18.93 8.84 -10.76
C ASP A 44 17.55 8.56 -11.37
N GLY A 45 16.48 8.71 -10.59
CA GLY A 45 15.11 8.59 -11.09
C GLY A 45 14.64 7.16 -11.31
N MET A 46 15.20 6.18 -10.59
CA MET A 46 14.75 4.77 -10.64
C MET A 46 13.27 4.60 -10.29
N GLN A 47 12.79 5.36 -9.31
CA GLN A 47 11.37 5.40 -8.93
C GLN A 47 10.50 5.88 -10.09
N LEU A 48 10.93 6.94 -10.78
CA LEU A 48 10.21 7.47 -11.94
C LEU A 48 10.17 6.45 -13.10
N THR A 49 11.30 5.81 -13.40
CA THR A 49 11.40 4.76 -14.41
C THR A 49 10.46 3.60 -14.06
N GLY A 50 10.50 3.12 -12.83
CA GLY A 50 9.60 2.07 -12.32
C GLY A 50 8.12 2.43 -12.42
N ASP A 51 7.74 3.64 -11.97
CA ASP A 51 6.37 4.14 -12.03
C ASP A 51 5.84 4.23 -13.47
N ARG A 52 6.71 4.61 -14.43
CA ARG A 52 6.33 4.68 -15.85
C ARG A 52 6.13 3.30 -16.43
N PHE A 53 7.07 2.40 -16.22
CA PHE A 53 6.95 1.04 -16.70
C PHE A 53 5.72 0.33 -16.09
N THR A 54 5.41 0.61 -14.82
CA THR A 54 4.19 0.14 -14.13
C THR A 54 2.92 0.66 -14.82
N ALA A 55 2.87 1.95 -15.17
CA ALA A 55 1.72 2.55 -15.84
C ALA A 55 1.48 1.92 -17.24
N GLU A 56 2.54 1.68 -18.02
CA GLU A 56 2.41 1.02 -19.32
C GLU A 56 1.91 -0.42 -19.17
N THR A 57 2.48 -1.15 -18.21
CA THR A 57 2.12 -2.55 -17.90
C THR A 57 0.65 -2.67 -17.51
N ALA A 58 0.16 -1.77 -16.65
CA ALA A 58 -1.26 -1.72 -16.28
C ALA A 58 -2.17 -1.44 -17.49
N SER A 59 -1.72 -0.60 -18.44
CA SER A 59 -2.53 -0.24 -19.60
C SER A 59 -2.70 -1.37 -20.62
N LEU A 60 -1.80 -2.34 -20.61
CA LEU A 60 -1.92 -3.59 -21.38
C LEU A 60 -2.78 -4.64 -20.67
N GLY A 61 -3.33 -4.33 -19.50
CA GLY A 61 -4.19 -5.24 -18.74
C GLY A 61 -3.43 -6.35 -18.02
N ASN A 62 -2.11 -6.22 -17.83
CA ASN A 62 -1.38 -7.11 -16.92
C ASN A 62 -1.76 -6.79 -15.47
N ASP A 63 -1.85 -7.83 -14.64
CA ASP A 63 -1.88 -7.62 -13.21
C ASP A 63 -0.47 -7.41 -12.68
N LEU A 64 -0.32 -6.65 -11.58
CA LEU A 64 0.98 -6.23 -11.09
C LEU A 64 1.03 -5.89 -9.61
N ALA A 65 2.23 -5.98 -9.05
CA ALA A 65 2.58 -5.47 -7.74
C ALA A 65 3.98 -4.83 -7.75
N THR A 66 4.16 -3.76 -6.98
CA THR A 66 5.42 -3.01 -6.91
C THR A 66 6.00 -2.95 -5.51
N LEU A 67 7.33 -2.80 -5.45
CA LEU A 67 8.07 -2.56 -4.23
C LEU A 67 9.10 -1.45 -4.44
N PRO A 68 8.72 -0.19 -4.15
CA PRO A 68 9.66 0.92 -4.02
C PRO A 68 10.60 0.69 -2.83
N ASN A 69 11.90 0.88 -3.03
CA ASN A 69 12.90 0.84 -1.97
C ASN A 69 13.75 2.12 -1.97
N PHE A 70 13.60 2.88 -0.90
CA PHE A 70 14.29 4.14 -0.71
C PHE A 70 15.46 3.98 0.26
N PRO A 71 16.62 4.61 -0.03
CA PRO A 71 17.70 4.69 0.93
C PRO A 71 17.27 5.47 2.17
N ALA A 72 17.86 5.14 3.32
CA ALA A 72 17.56 5.84 4.58
C ALA A 72 18.04 7.30 4.56
N GLU A 73 19.09 7.59 3.80
CA GLU A 73 19.65 8.93 3.65
C GLU A 73 19.08 9.65 2.42
N ILE A 74 18.59 10.88 2.62
CA ILE A 74 18.04 11.72 1.54
C ILE A 74 19.10 12.02 0.48
N ARG A 75 20.37 12.18 0.88
CA ARG A 75 21.51 12.44 -0.01
C ARG A 75 22.77 11.71 0.46
N ALA A 76 22.71 10.39 0.45
CA ALA A 76 23.94 9.60 0.53
C ALA A 76 24.90 9.97 -0.62
N PRO A 77 26.22 9.85 -0.43
CA PRO A 77 27.17 10.08 -1.51
C PRO A 77 26.90 9.14 -2.70
N ALA A 78 26.92 9.70 -3.92
CA ALA A 78 26.73 8.92 -5.15
C ALA A 78 27.78 7.80 -5.29
N GLY A 79 27.31 6.63 -5.75
CA GLY A 79 28.08 5.41 -5.90
C GLY A 79 28.44 4.74 -4.56
N THR A 80 27.58 4.84 -3.55
CA THR A 80 27.74 4.14 -2.26
C THR A 80 26.55 3.26 -1.95
N LEU A 81 26.75 2.17 -1.20
CA LEU A 81 25.67 1.22 -0.85
C LEU A 81 24.50 1.89 -0.10
N PRO A 82 24.71 2.78 0.89
CA PRO A 82 23.61 3.45 1.58
C PRO A 82 22.79 4.38 0.68
N GLY A 83 23.32 4.78 -0.48
CA GLY A 83 22.64 5.65 -1.45
C GLY A 83 21.87 4.93 -2.54
N VAL A 84 21.89 3.60 -2.56
CA VAL A 84 21.18 2.82 -3.57
C VAL A 84 19.68 2.94 -3.35
N SER A 85 18.98 3.31 -4.42
CA SER A 85 17.53 3.22 -4.53
C SER A 85 17.17 2.17 -5.56
N SER A 86 16.12 1.40 -5.28
CA SER A 86 15.59 0.43 -6.23
C SER A 86 14.07 0.47 -6.34
N PHE A 87 13.57 0.02 -7.47
CA PHE A 87 12.14 -0.16 -7.72
C PHE A 87 11.96 -1.54 -8.35
N GLN A 88 11.21 -2.40 -7.67
CA GLN A 88 10.86 -3.71 -8.19
C GLN A 88 9.40 -3.72 -8.67
N LEU A 89 9.17 -4.35 -9.81
CA LEU A 89 7.85 -4.60 -10.38
C LEU A 89 7.75 -6.07 -10.73
N HIS A 90 6.66 -6.69 -10.30
CA HIS A 90 6.22 -8.01 -10.77
C HIS A 90 4.92 -7.84 -11.54
N PHE A 91 4.87 -8.41 -12.74
CA PHE A 91 3.67 -8.41 -13.56
C PHE A 91 3.49 -9.76 -14.24
N ALA A 92 2.23 -10.13 -14.46
CA ALA A 92 1.89 -11.44 -15.00
C ALA A 92 0.60 -11.41 -15.85
N ASP A 93 0.32 -12.55 -16.48
CA ASP A 93 -0.93 -12.89 -17.16
C ASP A 93 -1.99 -13.50 -16.21
N HIS A 94 -1.73 -13.47 -14.92
CA HIS A 94 -2.60 -13.97 -13.86
C HIS A 94 -2.48 -13.08 -12.62
N ASP A 95 -3.31 -13.36 -11.61
CA ASP A 95 -3.38 -12.60 -10.36
C ASP A 95 -2.05 -12.58 -9.60
N VAL A 96 -1.48 -11.38 -9.41
CA VAL A 96 -0.20 -11.11 -8.75
C VAL A 96 -0.44 -10.55 -7.35
N THR A 97 -0.06 -11.32 -6.33
CA THR A 97 -0.28 -10.91 -4.93
C THR A 97 0.99 -10.40 -4.23
N THR A 98 2.17 -10.51 -4.86
CA THR A 98 3.43 -10.04 -4.29
C THR A 98 4.30 -9.37 -5.36
N PRO A 99 5.28 -8.54 -4.98
CA PRO A 99 6.21 -7.90 -5.90
C PRO A 99 7.27 -8.87 -6.42
N GLY A 100 7.16 -10.17 -6.11
CA GLY A 100 8.11 -11.23 -6.45
C GLY A 100 9.22 -11.42 -5.41
N ASP A 101 9.55 -12.67 -5.09
CA ASP A 101 10.60 -13.02 -4.10
C ASP A 101 12.00 -12.62 -4.60
N ALA A 102 12.25 -12.80 -5.90
CA ALA A 102 13.54 -12.56 -6.53
C ALA A 102 13.36 -11.99 -7.95
N PRO A 103 14.11 -10.97 -8.36
CA PRO A 103 14.09 -10.47 -9.72
C PRO A 103 14.59 -11.50 -10.75
N ASP A 104 13.89 -11.56 -11.88
CA ASP A 104 14.34 -12.23 -13.10
C ASP A 104 15.32 -11.34 -13.88
N VAL A 105 15.12 -10.02 -13.80
CA VAL A 105 15.96 -9.01 -14.44
C VAL A 105 16.38 -7.93 -13.46
N LEU A 106 17.68 -7.65 -13.39
CA LEU A 106 18.23 -6.50 -12.67
C LEU A 106 18.83 -5.50 -13.67
N VAL A 107 18.32 -4.27 -13.65
CA VAL A 107 18.92 -3.13 -14.34
C VAL A 107 19.77 -2.35 -13.33
N ALA A 108 21.09 -2.44 -13.44
CA ALA A 108 22.03 -1.80 -12.51
C ALA A 108 22.74 -0.61 -13.18
N MET A 109 22.48 0.60 -12.68
CA MET A 109 23.03 1.84 -13.26
C MET A 109 24.48 2.14 -12.86
N ASN A 110 25.01 1.43 -11.86
CA ASN A 110 26.37 1.63 -11.35
C ASN A 110 26.82 0.42 -10.49
N PRO A 111 28.11 0.36 -10.06
CA PRO A 111 28.61 -0.74 -9.24
C PRO A 111 27.94 -0.89 -7.86
N ALA A 112 27.47 0.20 -7.25
CA ALA A 112 26.78 0.17 -5.96
C ALA A 112 25.43 -0.53 -6.08
N ALA A 113 24.66 -0.17 -7.11
CA ALA A 113 23.39 -0.79 -7.45
C ALA A 113 23.54 -2.28 -7.74
N LEU A 114 24.58 -2.68 -8.48
CA LEU A 114 24.89 -4.10 -8.71
C LEU A 114 25.19 -4.83 -7.40
N ARG A 115 26.16 -4.33 -6.61
CA ARG A 115 26.58 -4.98 -5.35
C ARG A 115 25.44 -5.14 -4.35
N ALA A 116 24.58 -4.12 -4.25
CA ALA A 116 23.47 -4.12 -3.32
C ALA A 116 22.33 -5.08 -3.69
N ASN A 117 22.21 -5.52 -4.95
CA ASN A 117 21.03 -6.25 -5.42
C ASN A 117 21.33 -7.57 -6.13
N VAL A 118 22.56 -7.81 -6.60
CA VAL A 118 22.86 -9.00 -7.44
C VAL A 118 22.57 -10.32 -6.73
N HIS A 119 22.74 -10.37 -5.41
CA HIS A 119 22.48 -11.58 -4.61
C HIS A 119 21.00 -11.95 -4.52
N ASP A 120 20.08 -11.02 -4.81
CA ASP A 120 18.65 -11.28 -4.84
C ASP A 120 18.20 -11.82 -6.21
N VAL A 121 19.02 -11.68 -7.26
CA VAL A 121 18.66 -12.10 -8.62
C VAL A 121 18.68 -13.63 -8.70
N LYS A 122 17.68 -14.21 -9.35
CA LYS A 122 17.63 -15.66 -9.54
C LYS A 122 18.87 -16.18 -10.30
N PRO A 123 19.37 -17.38 -9.99
CA PRO A 123 20.37 -18.04 -10.82
C PRO A 123 19.91 -18.12 -12.29
N GLY A 124 20.79 -17.77 -13.22
CA GLY A 124 20.47 -17.69 -14.65
C GLY A 124 19.66 -16.44 -15.07
N GLY A 125 19.33 -15.55 -14.13
CA GLY A 125 18.66 -14.29 -14.38
C GLY A 125 19.47 -13.33 -15.24
N THR A 126 18.81 -12.28 -15.74
CA THR A 126 19.40 -11.32 -16.66
C THR A 126 19.91 -10.08 -15.91
N LEU A 127 21.16 -9.70 -16.15
CA LEU A 127 21.76 -8.48 -15.65
C LEU A 127 21.94 -7.50 -16.81
N ILE A 128 21.34 -6.33 -16.72
CA ILE A 128 21.59 -5.23 -17.66
C ILE A 128 22.36 -4.17 -16.90
N VAL A 129 23.65 -4.00 -17.23
CA VAL A 129 24.59 -3.22 -16.41
C VAL A 129 25.12 -2.04 -17.21
N ASP A 130 24.97 -0.84 -16.67
CA ASP A 130 25.60 0.38 -17.20
C ASP A 130 27.11 0.35 -16.91
N THR A 131 27.93 0.18 -17.94
CA THR A 131 29.38 0.03 -17.80
C THR A 131 30.12 1.33 -17.53
N ASP A 132 29.51 2.48 -17.84
CA ASP A 132 30.21 3.77 -17.80
C ASP A 132 30.72 4.14 -16.39
N ASP A 133 30.01 3.70 -15.34
CA ASP A 133 30.35 3.99 -13.95
C ASP A 133 31.30 2.95 -13.30
N PHE A 134 31.71 1.89 -14.02
CA PHE A 134 32.62 0.81 -13.53
C PHE A 134 34.10 1.24 -13.55
N THR A 135 34.39 2.43 -13.01
CA THR A 135 35.76 2.94 -12.87
C THR A 135 36.43 2.40 -11.61
N ALA A 136 37.76 2.30 -11.60
CA ALA A 136 38.54 1.84 -10.43
C ALA A 136 38.17 2.60 -9.13
N ARG A 137 37.90 3.90 -9.22
CA ARG A 137 37.47 4.73 -8.08
C ARG A 137 36.11 4.29 -7.53
N ASN A 138 35.13 4.06 -8.40
CA ASN A 138 33.77 3.69 -7.99
C ASN A 138 33.71 2.25 -7.48
N LEU A 139 34.46 1.33 -8.09
CA LEU A 139 34.62 -0.04 -7.60
C LEU A 139 35.20 -0.07 -6.18
N ALA A 140 36.27 0.70 -5.92
CA ALA A 140 36.89 0.79 -4.61
C ALA A 140 35.94 1.35 -3.53
N LYS A 141 35.10 2.35 -3.86
CA LYS A 141 34.10 2.91 -2.92
C LYS A 141 33.13 1.84 -2.40
N VAL A 142 32.79 0.88 -3.25
CA VAL A 142 31.88 -0.21 -2.92
C VAL A 142 32.64 -1.49 -2.66
N GLY A 143 33.93 -1.44 -2.31
CA GLY A 143 34.69 -2.60 -1.85
C GLY A 143 34.93 -3.70 -2.89
N TYR A 144 34.81 -3.41 -4.18
CA TYR A 144 35.25 -4.32 -5.23
C TYR A 144 36.75 -4.18 -5.45
N GLY A 145 37.49 -5.29 -5.34
CA GLY A 145 38.93 -5.34 -5.65
C GLY A 145 39.21 -5.43 -7.16
N THR A 146 38.30 -6.05 -7.91
CA THR A 146 38.30 -6.13 -9.37
C THR A 146 36.87 -5.95 -9.87
N SER A 147 36.71 -5.54 -11.12
CA SER A 147 35.39 -5.36 -11.72
C SER A 147 34.65 -6.72 -11.80
N PRO A 148 33.42 -6.82 -11.26
CA PRO A 148 32.59 -8.03 -11.37
C PRO A 148 32.30 -8.45 -12.82
N LEU A 149 32.42 -7.51 -13.76
CA LEU A 149 32.21 -7.76 -15.18
C LEU A 149 33.37 -8.57 -15.80
N ASP A 150 34.53 -8.62 -15.13
CA ASP A 150 35.79 -9.14 -15.68
C ASP A 150 36.38 -10.28 -14.84
N ASP A 151 35.87 -10.53 -13.63
CA ASP A 151 36.46 -11.47 -12.65
C ASP A 151 35.77 -12.85 -12.58
N GLY A 152 34.77 -13.09 -13.43
CA GLY A 152 33.98 -14.33 -13.47
C GLY A 152 32.90 -14.45 -12.39
N SER A 153 32.77 -13.48 -11.48
CA SER A 153 31.76 -13.52 -10.39
C SER A 153 30.30 -13.52 -10.89
N LEU A 154 30.07 -13.12 -12.15
CA LEU A 154 28.76 -13.06 -12.77
C LEU A 154 28.47 -14.20 -13.75
N GLU A 155 29.31 -15.25 -13.83
CA GLU A 155 29.12 -16.38 -14.75
C GLU A 155 27.78 -17.11 -14.60
N GLY A 156 27.18 -17.06 -13.40
CA GLY A 156 25.85 -17.62 -13.13
C GLY A 156 24.68 -16.83 -13.73
N TYR A 157 24.92 -15.72 -14.42
CA TYR A 157 23.89 -14.80 -14.93
C TYR A 157 24.06 -14.51 -16.42
N ARG A 158 23.00 -14.04 -17.06
CA ARG A 158 23.03 -13.52 -18.44
C ARG A 158 23.36 -12.03 -18.41
N VAL A 159 24.63 -11.68 -18.58
CA VAL A 159 25.10 -10.29 -18.46
C VAL A 159 25.07 -9.56 -19.80
N HIS A 160 24.34 -8.44 -19.85
CA HIS A 160 24.35 -7.45 -20.92
C HIS A 160 25.02 -6.18 -20.41
N ALA A 161 26.31 -6.05 -20.69
CA ALA A 161 27.13 -4.89 -20.34
C ALA A 161 26.98 -3.81 -21.42
N LEU A 162 26.37 -2.67 -21.08
CA LEU A 162 26.01 -1.61 -22.02
C LEU A 162 26.52 -0.24 -21.54
N PRO A 163 27.13 0.59 -22.38
CA PRO A 163 27.54 1.94 -22.01
C PRO A 163 26.35 2.92 -22.10
N MET A 164 25.34 2.73 -21.24
CA MET A 164 24.05 3.44 -21.33
C MET A 164 24.21 4.95 -21.17
N GLN A 165 25.10 5.38 -20.27
CA GLN A 165 25.35 6.79 -20.04
C GLN A 165 25.99 7.44 -21.26
N SER A 166 27.01 6.81 -21.85
CA SER A 166 27.67 7.29 -23.06
C SER A 166 26.71 7.34 -24.25
N MET A 167 25.88 6.30 -24.43
CA MET A 167 24.84 6.26 -25.47
C MET A 167 23.79 7.36 -25.28
N THR A 168 23.39 7.62 -24.03
CA THR A 168 22.46 8.70 -23.71
C THR A 168 23.08 10.06 -24.06
N VAL A 169 24.32 10.31 -23.66
CA VAL A 169 25.01 11.58 -23.94
C VAL A 169 25.14 11.79 -25.46
N GLU A 170 25.49 10.75 -26.21
CA GLU A 170 25.62 10.81 -27.67
C GLU A 170 24.28 11.14 -28.34
N ALA A 171 23.17 10.52 -27.90
CA ALA A 171 21.82 10.82 -28.42
C ALA A 171 21.37 12.27 -28.15
N LEU A 172 21.98 12.94 -27.16
CA LEU A 172 21.62 14.28 -26.72
C LEU A 172 22.63 15.36 -27.13
N LYS A 173 23.70 15.01 -27.85
CA LYS A 173 24.82 15.92 -28.18
C LYS A 173 24.39 17.23 -28.88
N ASP A 174 23.34 17.17 -29.68
CA ASP A 174 22.84 18.30 -30.47
C ASP A 174 21.95 19.28 -29.66
N LEU A 175 21.64 18.97 -28.40
CA LEU A 175 20.78 19.81 -27.55
C LEU A 175 21.53 20.91 -26.79
N GLY A 176 22.86 20.97 -26.91
CA GLY A 176 23.69 21.97 -26.20
C GLY A 176 23.64 21.84 -24.67
N LEU A 177 23.22 20.68 -24.15
CA LEU A 177 23.17 20.39 -22.72
C LEU A 177 24.58 20.15 -22.18
N SER A 178 24.79 20.49 -20.90
CA SER A 178 26.01 20.04 -20.22
C SER A 178 26.01 18.51 -20.13
N ARG A 179 27.20 17.88 -20.14
CA ARG A 179 27.32 16.43 -19.98
C ARG A 179 26.55 15.93 -18.75
N LYS A 180 26.69 16.63 -17.63
CA LYS A 180 25.98 16.32 -16.37
C LYS A 180 24.46 16.35 -16.52
N ASP A 181 23.91 17.28 -17.29
CA ASP A 181 22.46 17.37 -17.50
C ASP A 181 21.95 16.28 -18.46
N ALA A 182 22.75 15.94 -19.48
CA ALA A 182 22.45 14.82 -20.38
C ALA A 182 22.44 13.47 -19.63
N GLU A 183 23.43 13.24 -18.76
CA GLU A 183 23.57 12.02 -17.95
C GLU A 183 22.35 11.78 -17.05
N ARG A 184 21.66 12.83 -16.58
CA ARG A 184 20.44 12.70 -15.78
C ARG A 184 19.24 12.11 -16.51
N SER A 185 19.34 11.94 -17.83
CA SER A 185 18.30 11.31 -18.67
C SER A 185 18.58 9.82 -18.92
N LYS A 186 19.68 9.26 -18.38
CA LYS A 186 20.06 7.84 -18.62
C LYS A 186 19.01 6.84 -18.15
N ASN A 187 18.25 7.20 -17.12
CA ASN A 187 17.13 6.41 -16.64
C ASN A 187 15.98 6.28 -17.66
N MET A 188 15.80 7.27 -18.55
CA MET A 188 14.85 7.20 -19.65
C MET A 188 15.36 6.31 -20.78
N PHE A 189 16.67 6.30 -21.04
CA PHE A 189 17.26 5.34 -21.98
C PHE A 189 16.99 3.89 -21.53
N ALA A 190 17.25 3.60 -20.25
CA ALA A 190 16.93 2.29 -19.68
C ALA A 190 15.43 1.97 -19.76
N LEU A 191 14.55 2.95 -19.48
CA LEU A 191 13.11 2.79 -19.63
C LEU A 191 12.75 2.40 -21.08
N GLY A 192 13.31 3.11 -22.08
CA GLY A 192 13.05 2.83 -23.49
C GLY A 192 13.50 1.45 -23.93
N LEU A 193 14.69 1.03 -23.50
CA LEU A 193 15.21 -0.32 -23.76
C LEU A 193 14.30 -1.40 -23.17
N LEU A 194 13.86 -1.23 -21.93
CA LEU A 194 12.99 -2.20 -21.25
C LEU A 194 11.58 -2.19 -21.84
N SER A 195 11.06 -1.02 -22.23
CA SER A 195 9.80 -0.92 -22.97
C SER A 195 9.86 -1.70 -24.28
N TRP A 196 10.96 -1.61 -25.02
CA TRP A 196 11.16 -2.41 -26.22
C TRP A 196 11.26 -3.91 -25.92
N LEU A 197 12.02 -4.28 -24.88
CA LEU A 197 12.27 -5.68 -24.51
C LEU A 197 10.98 -6.43 -24.12
N TYR A 198 10.01 -5.73 -23.53
CA TYR A 198 8.74 -6.28 -23.05
C TYR A 198 7.50 -5.81 -23.83
N GLU A 199 7.70 -5.34 -25.07
CA GLU A 199 6.64 -4.88 -25.98
C GLU A 199 5.65 -3.88 -25.35
N ARG A 200 6.18 -2.92 -24.57
CA ARG A 200 5.39 -1.87 -23.93
C ARG A 200 5.20 -0.67 -24.88
N PRO A 201 3.97 -0.17 -25.08
CA PRO A 201 3.71 1.04 -25.87
C PRO A 201 4.54 2.24 -25.42
N THR A 202 4.85 3.14 -26.34
CA THR A 202 5.66 4.34 -26.05
C THR A 202 4.81 5.57 -25.80
N GLU A 203 3.59 5.59 -26.33
CA GLU A 203 2.76 6.79 -26.47
C GLU A 203 2.34 7.39 -25.13
N GLN A 204 1.98 6.56 -24.15
CA GLN A 204 1.56 7.05 -22.83
C GLN A 204 2.73 7.65 -22.06
N THR A 205 3.90 7.01 -22.09
CA THR A 205 5.13 7.53 -21.49
C THR A 205 5.52 8.86 -22.13
N GLU A 206 5.47 8.97 -23.45
CA GLU A 206 5.76 10.23 -24.14
C GLU A 206 4.78 11.36 -23.76
N ARG A 207 3.47 11.07 -23.69
CA ARG A 207 2.44 12.03 -23.24
C ARG A 207 2.67 12.47 -21.80
N PHE A 208 3.04 11.54 -20.92
CA PHE A 208 3.37 11.85 -19.54
C PHE A 208 4.59 12.77 -19.45
N LEU A 209 5.68 12.44 -20.14
CA LEU A 209 6.90 13.25 -20.15
C LEU A 209 6.60 14.66 -20.65
N THR A 210 5.82 14.77 -21.74
CA THR A 210 5.35 16.04 -22.30
C THR A 210 4.61 16.88 -21.27
N THR A 211 3.70 16.27 -20.52
CA THR A 211 2.92 16.96 -19.49
C THR A 211 3.77 17.36 -18.29
N LYS A 212 4.59 16.44 -17.77
CA LYS A 212 5.43 16.65 -16.58
C LYS A 212 6.50 17.71 -16.79
N PHE A 213 7.13 17.72 -17.95
CA PHE A 213 8.23 18.63 -18.28
C PHE A 213 7.82 19.76 -19.24
N ALA A 214 6.52 20.01 -19.43
CA ALA A 214 5.99 21.05 -20.33
C ALA A 214 6.63 22.43 -20.12
N LYS A 215 6.94 22.78 -18.86
CA LYS A 215 7.55 24.08 -18.48
C LYS A 215 9.08 24.12 -18.66
N ARG A 216 9.72 23.01 -19.05
CA ARG A 216 11.17 22.84 -19.15
C ARG A 216 11.52 22.17 -20.48
N ALA A 217 11.38 22.90 -21.58
CA ALA A 217 11.51 22.37 -22.95
C ALA A 217 12.80 21.58 -23.19
N ALA A 218 13.95 22.07 -22.73
CA ALA A 218 15.23 21.37 -22.89
C ALA A 218 15.28 20.03 -22.12
N VAL A 219 14.68 19.97 -20.93
CA VAL A 219 14.59 18.73 -20.12
C VAL A 219 13.59 17.76 -20.75
N LEU A 220 12.45 18.27 -21.25
CA LEU A 220 11.46 17.47 -21.97
C LEU A 220 12.08 16.79 -23.18
N GLU A 221 12.71 17.57 -24.06
CA GLU A 221 13.34 17.07 -25.28
C GLU A 221 14.43 16.04 -24.97
N ALA A 222 15.25 16.30 -23.94
CA ALA A 222 16.27 15.36 -23.48
C ALA A 222 15.68 14.01 -23.04
N ASN A 223 14.63 14.02 -22.23
CA ASN A 223 13.99 12.80 -21.74
C ASN A 223 13.31 12.02 -22.88
N LEU A 224 12.64 12.70 -23.81
CA LEU A 224 12.01 12.07 -24.97
C LEU A 224 13.06 11.43 -25.91
N ARG A 225 14.14 12.15 -26.22
CA ARG A 225 15.22 11.59 -27.07
C ARG A 225 15.93 10.43 -26.41
N ALA A 226 16.25 10.53 -25.12
CA ALA A 226 16.86 9.44 -24.37
C ALA A 226 15.97 8.19 -24.37
N PHE A 227 14.66 8.36 -24.11
CA PHE A 227 13.69 7.27 -24.15
C PHE A 227 13.62 6.59 -25.53
N ARG A 228 13.47 7.39 -26.60
CA ARG A 228 13.44 6.88 -27.98
C ARG A 228 14.76 6.22 -28.40
N ALA A 229 15.90 6.76 -27.95
CA ALA A 229 17.20 6.16 -28.20
C ALA A 229 17.35 4.78 -27.54
N GLY A 230 16.82 4.61 -26.32
CA GLY A 230 16.76 3.31 -25.65
C GLY A 230 15.93 2.28 -26.41
N TRP A 231 14.76 2.70 -26.91
CA TRP A 231 13.91 1.87 -27.76
C TRP A 231 14.61 1.45 -29.06
N ALA A 232 15.15 2.43 -29.80
CA ALA A 232 15.83 2.20 -31.07
C ALA A 232 17.10 1.35 -30.91
N PHE A 233 17.81 1.49 -29.78
CA PHE A 233 18.91 0.59 -29.45
C PHE A 233 18.43 -0.85 -29.31
N GLY A 234 17.29 -1.06 -28.63
CA GLY A 234 16.63 -2.35 -28.56
C GLY A 234 16.40 -2.96 -29.94
N GLU A 235 15.85 -2.21 -30.90
CA GLU A 235 15.61 -2.69 -32.26
C GLU A 235 16.88 -3.10 -33.01
N THR A 236 17.97 -2.36 -32.81
CA THR A 236 19.19 -2.48 -33.61
C THR A 236 20.28 -3.35 -33.00
N THR A 237 20.21 -3.61 -31.69
CA THR A 237 21.27 -4.34 -30.97
C THR A 237 21.20 -5.85 -31.20
N GLU A 238 22.33 -6.54 -31.32
CA GLU A 238 22.37 -8.02 -31.28
C GLU A 238 22.47 -8.56 -29.84
N ALA A 239 22.65 -7.67 -28.85
CA ALA A 239 22.79 -8.06 -27.45
C ALA A 239 21.54 -8.76 -26.89
N PHE A 240 20.37 -8.48 -27.45
CA PHE A 240 19.10 -9.11 -27.09
C PHE A 240 18.53 -9.82 -28.31
N PRO A 241 18.63 -11.16 -28.40
CA PRO A 241 18.12 -11.93 -29.54
C PRO A 241 16.60 -12.13 -29.49
N VAL A 242 16.00 -11.91 -28.32
CA VAL A 242 14.58 -12.14 -28.05
C VAL A 242 13.89 -10.90 -27.48
N ARG A 243 12.60 -10.76 -27.78
CA ARG A 243 11.66 -9.90 -27.06
C ARG A 243 10.69 -10.76 -26.28
N PHE A 244 10.10 -10.20 -25.24
CA PHE A 244 9.16 -10.90 -24.38
C PHE A 244 7.77 -10.26 -24.45
N THR A 245 6.75 -11.10 -24.52
CA THR A 245 5.34 -10.68 -24.38
C THR A 245 4.76 -11.34 -23.14
N VAL A 246 4.08 -10.57 -22.31
CA VAL A 246 3.28 -11.09 -21.18
C VAL A 246 1.81 -10.81 -21.47
N PRO A 247 0.97 -11.84 -21.69
CA PRO A 247 -0.45 -11.66 -22.00
C PRO A 247 -1.20 -10.92 -20.88
N PRO A 248 -2.34 -10.25 -21.17
CA PRO A 248 -3.16 -9.60 -20.15
C PRO A 248 -3.70 -10.61 -19.12
N ALA A 249 -3.85 -10.17 -17.88
CA ALA A 249 -4.46 -10.97 -16.82
C ALA A 249 -6.00 -10.98 -16.92
N PRO A 250 -6.67 -12.07 -16.52
CA PRO A 250 -8.11 -12.07 -16.35
C PRO A 250 -8.53 -11.00 -15.33
N ALA A 251 -9.32 -10.02 -15.76
CA ALA A 251 -9.88 -8.99 -14.91
C ALA A 251 -11.38 -8.86 -15.13
N GLU A 252 -12.11 -8.49 -14.07
CA GLU A 252 -13.51 -8.14 -14.21
C GLU A 252 -13.68 -6.92 -15.13
N ARG A 253 -14.81 -6.83 -15.83
CA ARG A 253 -15.09 -5.63 -16.63
C ARG A 253 -15.29 -4.43 -15.71
N GLY A 254 -14.60 -3.33 -16.01
CA GLY A 254 -14.72 -2.09 -15.25
C GLY A 254 -13.72 -1.02 -15.69
N THR A 255 -13.76 0.13 -15.02
CA THR A 255 -12.78 1.19 -15.17
C THR A 255 -11.66 0.97 -14.16
N TYR A 256 -10.44 0.77 -14.65
CA TYR A 256 -9.28 0.55 -13.80
C TYR A 256 -8.36 1.77 -13.80
N ARG A 257 -7.67 1.96 -12.68
CA ARG A 257 -6.52 2.85 -12.59
C ARG A 257 -5.48 2.23 -11.69
N ASN A 258 -4.21 2.49 -11.95
CA ASN A 258 -3.18 2.19 -10.96
C ASN A 258 -3.31 3.13 -9.77
N VAL A 259 -3.15 2.61 -8.55
CA VAL A 259 -3.21 3.39 -7.31
C VAL A 259 -2.18 2.89 -6.31
N THR A 260 -1.58 3.81 -5.55
CA THR A 260 -0.77 3.46 -4.37
C THR A 260 -1.62 3.43 -3.11
N GLY A 261 -1.20 2.68 -2.08
CA GLY A 261 -2.00 2.53 -0.86
C GLY A 261 -2.33 3.85 -0.17
N ASN A 262 -1.36 4.76 -0.01
CA ASN A 262 -1.61 6.08 0.58
C ASN A 262 -2.61 6.91 -0.25
N THR A 263 -2.56 6.80 -1.58
CA THR A 263 -3.49 7.51 -2.47
C THR A 263 -4.90 6.93 -2.36
N ALA A 264 -5.02 5.60 -2.36
CA ALA A 264 -6.29 4.90 -2.19
C ALA A 264 -6.93 5.24 -0.84
N LEU A 265 -6.13 5.24 0.24
CA LEU A 265 -6.55 5.63 1.58
C LEU A 265 -7.10 7.06 1.60
N ALA A 266 -6.35 8.01 1.04
CA ALA A 266 -6.78 9.41 0.97
C ALA A 266 -8.11 9.55 0.19
N TYR A 267 -8.28 8.81 -0.91
CA TYR A 267 -9.54 8.80 -1.65
C TYR A 267 -10.69 8.16 -0.87
N GLY A 268 -10.44 7.09 -0.12
CA GLY A 268 -11.45 6.42 0.71
C GLY A 268 -11.97 7.34 1.82
N LEU A 269 -11.06 8.07 2.48
CA LEU A 269 -11.42 9.08 3.48
C LEU A 269 -12.34 10.18 2.91
N VAL A 270 -11.97 10.73 1.74
CA VAL A 270 -12.75 11.79 1.09
C VAL A 270 -14.08 11.27 0.58
N ALA A 271 -14.10 10.08 -0.03
CA ALA A 271 -15.32 9.45 -0.50
C ALA A 271 -16.30 9.22 0.65
N ALA A 272 -15.84 8.63 1.76
CA ALA A 272 -16.68 8.37 2.92
C ALA A 272 -17.18 9.66 3.59
N ALA A 273 -16.29 10.66 3.77
CA ALA A 273 -16.69 11.97 4.31
C ALA A 273 -17.76 12.64 3.44
N HIS A 274 -17.56 12.63 2.12
CA HIS A 274 -18.51 13.19 1.17
C HIS A 274 -19.86 12.45 1.19
N ARG A 275 -19.85 11.11 1.28
CA ARG A 275 -21.07 10.30 1.39
C ARG A 275 -21.79 10.48 2.73
N ALA A 276 -21.06 10.83 3.78
CA ALA A 276 -21.61 11.22 5.08
C ALA A 276 -22.09 12.69 5.13
N GLY A 277 -21.88 13.47 4.06
CA GLY A 277 -22.20 14.90 4.06
C GLY A 277 -21.33 15.75 4.99
N LEU A 278 -20.14 15.25 5.37
CA LEU A 278 -19.23 15.90 6.30
C LEU A 278 -18.06 16.58 5.58
N PRO A 279 -17.67 17.81 5.99
CA PRO A 279 -16.35 18.31 5.64
C PRO A 279 -15.27 17.45 6.33
N LEU A 280 -14.13 17.26 5.66
CA LEU A 280 -13.00 16.52 6.20
C LEU A 280 -11.94 17.52 6.66
N ALA A 281 -11.47 17.38 7.90
CA ALA A 281 -10.39 18.17 8.45
C ALA A 281 -9.22 17.26 8.84
N LEU A 282 -8.11 17.40 8.13
CA LEU A 282 -6.86 16.69 8.41
C LEU A 282 -5.94 17.60 9.25
N GLY A 283 -5.64 17.17 10.47
CA GLY A 283 -4.52 17.69 11.26
C GLY A 283 -3.34 16.73 11.19
N SER A 284 -2.21 17.15 10.61
CA SER A 284 -1.08 16.25 10.35
C SER A 284 0.27 16.92 10.61
N TYR A 285 1.23 16.13 11.10
CA TYR A 285 2.63 16.50 11.16
C TYR A 285 3.39 15.63 10.15
N PRO A 286 4.25 16.19 9.27
CA PRO A 286 4.92 15.40 8.24
C PRO A 286 5.81 14.31 8.83
N ILE A 287 5.50 13.05 8.52
CA ILE A 287 6.27 11.88 8.93
C ILE A 287 6.20 10.79 7.85
N THR A 288 7.35 10.22 7.47
CA THR A 288 7.42 9.11 6.50
C THR A 288 6.87 7.82 7.12
N PRO A 289 6.07 7.00 6.42
CA PRO A 289 5.57 7.17 5.05
C PRO A 289 4.16 7.81 4.97
N ALA A 290 3.64 8.41 6.04
CA ALA A 290 2.28 8.97 6.08
C ALA A 290 2.11 10.32 5.36
N SER A 291 3.18 11.11 5.16
CA SER A 291 3.11 12.46 4.56
C SER A 291 2.42 12.54 3.20
N ASP A 292 2.47 11.47 2.40
CA ASP A 292 1.82 11.49 1.07
C ASP A 292 0.30 11.57 1.15
N ILE A 293 -0.31 11.14 2.25
CA ILE A 293 -1.75 11.32 2.48
C ILE A 293 -2.07 12.81 2.58
N LEU A 294 -1.26 13.59 3.31
CA LEU A 294 -1.38 15.06 3.37
C LEU A 294 -1.21 15.68 1.98
N HIS A 295 -0.23 15.24 1.20
CA HIS A 295 -0.01 15.73 -0.17
C HIS A 295 -1.25 15.52 -1.05
N VAL A 296 -1.81 14.30 -1.07
CA VAL A 296 -3.02 13.98 -1.86
C VAL A 296 -4.21 14.81 -1.39
N LEU A 297 -4.49 14.84 -0.08
CA LEU A 297 -5.63 15.56 0.48
C LEU A 297 -5.56 17.08 0.26
N SER A 298 -4.36 17.66 0.26
CA SER A 298 -4.16 19.10 0.03
C SER A 298 -4.64 19.56 -1.36
N GLY A 299 -4.66 18.66 -2.34
CA GLY A 299 -5.15 18.89 -3.70
C GLY A 299 -6.68 18.74 -3.86
N LEU A 300 -7.38 18.28 -2.81
CA LEU A 300 -8.80 17.93 -2.85
C LEU A 300 -9.72 18.94 -2.13
N LYS A 301 -9.26 20.18 -1.92
CA LYS A 301 -10.01 21.25 -1.23
C LYS A 301 -11.43 21.47 -1.77
N ARG A 302 -11.62 21.32 -3.09
CA ARG A 302 -12.93 21.44 -3.76
C ARG A 302 -13.98 20.42 -3.28
N LEU A 303 -13.55 19.36 -2.58
CA LEU A 303 -14.40 18.31 -2.03
C LEU A 303 -14.65 18.49 -0.52
N GLY A 304 -14.48 19.71 0.02
CA GLY A 304 -14.69 19.98 1.44
C GLY A 304 -13.54 19.53 2.35
N VAL A 305 -12.35 19.33 1.78
CA VAL A 305 -11.14 18.91 2.51
C VAL A 305 -10.35 20.13 3.00
N THR A 306 -10.09 20.19 4.30
CA THR A 306 -9.19 21.15 4.93
C THR A 306 -7.97 20.41 5.48
N THR A 307 -6.78 20.85 5.10
CA THR A 307 -5.52 20.27 5.58
C THR A 307 -4.74 21.29 6.40
N LEU A 308 -4.31 20.90 7.60
CA LEU A 308 -3.51 21.70 8.52
C LEU A 308 -2.22 20.94 8.80
N GLN A 309 -1.09 21.52 8.40
CA GLN A 309 0.23 21.06 8.81
C GLN A 309 0.53 21.68 10.17
N ALA A 310 0.55 20.87 11.22
CA ALA A 310 0.83 21.32 12.58
C ALA A 310 2.33 21.33 12.88
N GLU A 311 2.68 21.96 14.01
CA GLU A 311 4.03 22.07 14.55
C GLU A 311 4.57 20.74 15.11
N ASP A 312 3.69 19.87 15.62
CA ASP A 312 3.99 18.54 16.15
C ASP A 312 2.77 17.60 16.08
N GLU A 313 2.96 16.35 16.48
CA GLU A 313 1.91 15.33 16.47
C GLU A 313 0.78 15.57 17.48
N ILE A 314 1.05 16.26 18.60
CA ILE A 314 0.07 16.57 19.65
C ILE A 314 -0.89 17.64 19.12
N ALA A 315 -0.36 18.74 18.58
CA ALA A 315 -1.12 19.79 17.93
C ALA A 315 -1.93 19.22 16.75
N ALA A 316 -1.33 18.36 15.93
CA ALA A 316 -2.01 17.73 14.78
C ALA A 316 -3.27 16.94 15.20
N VAL A 317 -3.19 16.09 16.23
CA VAL A 317 -4.37 15.33 16.68
C VAL A 317 -5.36 16.21 17.43
N GLY A 318 -4.89 17.23 18.16
CA GLY A 318 -5.74 18.23 18.80
C GLY A 318 -6.59 19.00 17.80
N MET A 319 -5.99 19.44 16.68
CA MET A 319 -6.71 20.09 15.58
C MET A 319 -7.77 19.17 14.98
N ALA A 320 -7.44 17.90 14.73
CA ALA A 320 -8.37 16.92 14.19
C ALA A 320 -9.55 16.67 15.14
N LEU A 321 -9.30 16.43 16.42
CA LEU A 321 -10.34 16.22 17.42
C LEU A 321 -11.21 17.47 17.62
N GLY A 322 -10.60 18.67 17.61
CA GLY A 322 -11.32 19.94 17.66
C GLY A 322 -12.25 20.14 16.46
N ALA A 323 -11.81 19.74 15.25
CA ALA A 323 -12.67 19.75 14.07
C ALA A 323 -13.86 18.78 14.21
N SER A 324 -13.64 17.60 14.78
CA SER A 324 -14.73 16.68 15.13
C SER A 324 -15.70 17.27 16.16
N PHE A 325 -15.20 17.97 17.17
CA PHE A 325 -16.10 18.68 18.08
C PHE A 325 -16.94 19.74 17.34
N GLY A 326 -16.37 20.40 16.34
CA GLY A 326 -17.05 21.38 15.48
C GLY A 326 -17.96 20.81 14.38
N GLY A 327 -18.18 19.50 14.31
CA GLY A 327 -19.07 18.86 13.33
C GLY A 327 -18.43 18.47 12.00
N ALA A 328 -17.09 18.51 11.89
CA ALA A 328 -16.38 17.94 10.75
C ALA A 328 -15.96 16.49 11.02
N LEU A 329 -15.52 15.75 10.00
CA LEU A 329 -14.76 14.52 10.21
C LEU A 329 -13.30 14.88 10.49
N GLY A 330 -12.87 14.76 11.74
CA GLY A 330 -11.47 14.88 12.13
C GLY A 330 -10.66 13.66 11.71
N VAL A 331 -9.54 13.91 11.03
CA VAL A 331 -8.57 12.89 10.61
C VAL A 331 -7.16 13.33 11.01
N THR A 332 -6.33 12.40 11.46
CA THR A 332 -4.88 12.62 11.63
C THR A 332 -4.10 11.46 11.05
N THR A 333 -2.91 11.72 10.51
CA THR A 333 -2.04 10.72 9.89
C THR A 333 -0.70 10.70 10.61
N THR A 334 -0.12 9.52 10.81
CA THR A 334 1.12 9.36 11.58
C THR A 334 1.81 8.02 11.31
N SER A 335 2.87 7.74 12.06
CA SER A 335 3.53 6.44 12.20
C SER A 335 3.80 6.18 13.70
N GLY A 336 4.27 4.99 14.08
CA GLY A 336 4.53 4.58 15.48
C GLY A 336 5.00 5.64 16.49
N PRO A 337 6.06 6.43 16.22
CA PRO A 337 6.51 7.48 17.15
C PRO A 337 5.46 8.56 17.39
N GLY A 338 4.78 8.98 16.33
CA GLY A 338 3.72 9.98 16.42
C GLY A 338 2.45 9.42 17.03
N LEU A 339 2.13 8.13 16.84
CA LEU A 339 1.05 7.47 17.58
C LEU A 339 1.29 7.52 19.10
N ALA A 340 2.55 7.40 19.54
CA ALA A 340 2.88 7.48 20.96
C ALA A 340 2.56 8.87 21.52
N LEU A 341 2.95 9.93 20.80
CA LEU A 341 2.65 11.32 21.17
C LEU A 341 1.15 11.63 21.14
N LYS A 342 0.39 11.03 20.24
CA LYS A 342 -1.07 11.24 20.11
C LYS A 342 -1.90 10.51 21.17
N SER A 343 -1.30 9.59 21.93
CA SER A 343 -2.04 8.66 22.79
C SER A 343 -2.91 9.37 23.85
N GLU A 344 -2.44 10.49 24.42
CA GLU A 344 -3.24 11.28 25.37
C GLU A 344 -4.51 11.85 24.70
N THR A 345 -4.38 12.47 23.53
CA THR A 345 -5.53 13.06 22.82
C THR A 345 -6.48 12.00 22.27
N ILE A 346 -5.98 10.82 21.90
CA ILE A 346 -6.85 9.69 21.55
C ILE A 346 -7.63 9.22 22.79
N GLY A 347 -6.98 9.16 23.97
CA GLY A 347 -7.66 8.92 25.24
C GLY A 347 -8.75 9.96 25.54
N LEU A 348 -8.47 11.24 25.28
CA LEU A 348 -9.46 12.31 25.35
C LEU A 348 -10.61 12.06 24.36
N ALA A 349 -10.35 11.68 23.11
CA ALA A 349 -11.40 11.36 22.14
C ALA A 349 -12.30 10.20 22.59
N VAL A 350 -11.75 9.18 23.27
CA VAL A 350 -12.54 8.10 23.90
C VAL A 350 -13.45 8.65 24.99
N ALA A 351 -12.96 9.56 25.84
CA ALA A 351 -13.75 10.17 26.91
C ALA A 351 -14.83 11.13 26.38
N LEU A 352 -14.52 11.90 25.33
CA LEU A 352 -15.46 12.81 24.67
C LEU A 352 -16.49 12.08 23.81
N GLU A 353 -16.18 10.84 23.42
CA GLU A 353 -16.97 10.01 22.52
C GLU A 353 -17.29 10.76 21.22
N LEU A 354 -16.23 11.18 20.53
CA LEU A 354 -16.29 11.88 19.24
C LEU A 354 -15.67 11.04 18.13
N PRO A 355 -16.14 11.20 16.87
CA PRO A 355 -15.54 10.52 15.73
C PRO A 355 -14.14 11.07 15.48
N LEU A 356 -13.14 10.21 15.34
CA LEU A 356 -11.77 10.61 14.96
C LEU A 356 -11.12 9.44 14.22
N VAL A 357 -10.60 9.67 13.02
CA VAL A 357 -9.83 8.64 12.31
C VAL A 357 -8.35 8.92 12.46
N ILE A 358 -7.62 7.96 13.02
CA ILE A 358 -6.17 8.01 13.20
C ILE A 358 -5.55 7.00 12.25
N VAL A 359 -4.90 7.50 11.20
CA VAL A 359 -4.18 6.65 10.23
C VAL A 359 -2.75 6.49 10.72
N ASP A 360 -2.40 5.27 11.09
CA ASP A 360 -1.04 4.90 11.47
C ASP A 360 -0.42 4.08 10.33
N VAL A 361 0.51 4.70 9.61
CA VAL A 361 1.26 4.02 8.55
C VAL A 361 2.55 3.50 9.18
N GLN A 362 2.51 2.24 9.61
CA GLN A 362 3.58 1.59 10.37
C GLN A 362 4.89 1.52 9.58
N ARG A 363 6.00 1.65 10.30
CA ARG A 363 7.38 1.59 9.80
C ARG A 363 8.30 0.98 10.86
N GLY A 364 9.51 0.58 10.49
CA GLY A 364 10.44 -0.06 11.42
C GLY A 364 10.72 0.78 12.67
N GLY A 365 10.50 0.20 13.86
CA GLY A 365 10.80 0.81 15.16
C GLY A 365 12.04 0.20 15.83
N PRO A 366 12.25 0.43 17.14
CA PRO A 366 11.59 1.41 18.02
C PRO A 366 12.18 2.83 17.85
N SER A 367 11.55 3.83 18.49
CA SER A 367 11.94 5.25 18.38
C SER A 367 11.95 5.69 16.90
N THR A 368 12.96 6.41 16.43
CA THR A 368 13.08 6.75 15.00
C THR A 368 13.10 5.51 14.10
N GLY A 369 13.73 4.43 14.58
CA GLY A 369 13.84 3.14 13.90
C GLY A 369 14.36 3.25 12.47
N LEU A 370 13.62 2.68 11.52
CA LEU A 370 13.91 2.62 10.09
C LEU A 370 12.78 3.30 9.28
N PRO A 371 12.81 4.64 9.13
CA PRO A 371 11.68 5.40 8.57
C PRO A 371 11.21 4.99 7.17
N THR A 372 12.11 4.40 6.36
CA THR A 372 11.82 3.98 4.98
C THR A 372 11.57 2.48 4.83
N LYS A 373 11.52 1.74 5.94
CA LYS A 373 11.35 0.29 5.96
C LYS A 373 10.02 -0.11 6.58
N THR A 374 9.40 -1.13 6.01
CA THR A 374 8.09 -1.62 6.47
C THR A 374 8.24 -2.49 7.72
N GLU A 375 7.27 -2.38 8.63
CA GLU A 375 7.14 -3.23 9.80
C GLU A 375 5.70 -3.16 10.31
N GLN A 376 5.25 -4.16 11.07
CA GLN A 376 3.90 -4.21 11.66
C GLN A 376 3.96 -4.30 13.18
N SER A 377 4.76 -3.41 13.79
CA SER A 377 5.11 -3.44 15.21
C SER A 377 4.21 -2.62 16.12
N ASP A 378 3.16 -1.98 15.60
CA ASP A 378 2.44 -0.96 16.36
C ASP A 378 1.07 -1.47 16.87
N LEU A 379 0.71 -2.74 16.61
CA LEU A 379 -0.57 -3.33 17.02
C LEU A 379 -0.80 -3.27 18.53
N LEU A 380 0.17 -3.66 19.37
CA LEU A 380 0.00 -3.57 20.83
C LEU A 380 -0.08 -2.12 21.33
N GLN A 381 0.63 -1.19 20.69
CA GLN A 381 0.51 0.23 20.98
C GLN A 381 -0.88 0.76 20.57
N ALA A 382 -1.41 0.30 19.44
CA ALA A 382 -2.77 0.59 19.00
C ALA A 382 -3.82 0.02 19.98
N MET A 383 -3.60 -1.17 20.53
CA MET A 383 -4.50 -1.81 21.49
C MET A 383 -4.43 -1.17 22.90
N TYR A 384 -3.23 -0.85 23.38
CA TYR A 384 -2.97 -0.60 24.80
C TYR A 384 -2.08 0.63 25.10
N GLY A 385 -1.74 1.45 24.11
CA GLY A 385 -0.83 2.61 24.28
C GLY A 385 -1.42 3.81 25.03
N ARG A 386 -2.71 3.74 25.42
CA ARG A 386 -3.44 4.81 26.10
C ARG A 386 -3.60 4.49 27.59
N ASN A 387 -3.76 5.52 28.42
CA ASN A 387 -3.99 5.35 29.85
C ASN A 387 -5.44 4.91 30.16
N GLY A 388 -5.60 4.12 31.22
CA GLY A 388 -6.89 3.61 31.69
C GLY A 388 -7.60 2.68 30.69
N GLU A 389 -8.84 2.28 31.03
CA GLU A 389 -9.69 1.46 30.17
C GLU A 389 -10.23 2.29 29.00
N SER A 390 -9.45 2.36 27.91
CA SER A 390 -9.69 3.21 26.75
C SER A 390 -9.65 2.41 25.43
N PRO A 391 -10.60 1.49 25.21
CA PRO A 391 -10.65 0.69 24.00
C PRO A 391 -11.00 1.57 22.78
N VAL A 392 -10.46 1.22 21.63
CA VAL A 392 -10.75 1.85 20.33
C VAL A 392 -10.88 0.78 19.25
N PRO A 393 -11.76 0.93 18.25
CA PRO A 393 -11.75 0.05 17.10
C PRO A 393 -10.44 0.17 16.30
N VAL A 394 -10.00 -0.94 15.74
CA VAL A 394 -8.77 -1.05 14.96
C VAL A 394 -9.05 -1.80 13.65
N VAL A 395 -8.78 -1.14 12.53
CA VAL A 395 -8.97 -1.63 11.16
C VAL A 395 -7.62 -1.65 10.44
N ALA A 396 -7.35 -2.66 9.62
CA ALA A 396 -6.14 -2.76 8.81
C ALA A 396 -6.49 -3.16 7.36
N PRO A 397 -5.98 -2.44 6.34
CA PRO A 397 -6.11 -2.84 4.95
C PRO A 397 -5.20 -4.02 4.63
N SER A 398 -5.51 -4.74 3.55
CA SER A 398 -4.78 -5.95 3.16
C SER A 398 -3.99 -5.85 1.85
N THR A 399 -4.31 -4.87 1.01
CA THR A 399 -3.64 -4.56 -0.26
C THR A 399 -3.63 -3.04 -0.50
N PRO A 400 -2.82 -2.50 -1.44
CA PRO A 400 -2.85 -1.08 -1.76
C PRO A 400 -4.24 -0.54 -2.18
N ALA A 401 -5.02 -1.25 -2.98
CA ALA A 401 -6.38 -0.83 -3.32
C ALA A 401 -7.34 -0.92 -2.14
N ASP A 402 -7.19 -1.96 -1.31
CA ASP A 402 -8.02 -2.18 -0.11
C ASP A 402 -7.86 -1.08 0.95
N CYS A 403 -6.80 -0.28 0.89
CA CYS A 403 -6.65 0.94 1.67
C CYS A 403 -7.83 1.91 1.48
N PHE A 404 -8.47 1.93 0.30
CA PHE A 404 -9.69 2.70 0.06
C PHE A 404 -10.84 2.18 0.94
N ASP A 405 -11.14 0.89 0.87
CA ASP A 405 -12.28 0.30 1.59
C ASP A 405 -12.06 0.29 3.10
N ALA A 406 -10.82 0.08 3.55
CA ALA A 406 -10.48 0.18 4.97
C ALA A 406 -10.66 1.60 5.52
N ALA A 407 -10.37 2.64 4.71
CA ALA A 407 -10.64 4.02 5.08
C ALA A 407 -12.13 4.32 5.15
N VAL A 408 -12.90 3.81 4.18
CA VAL A 408 -14.37 3.93 4.19
C VAL A 408 -14.95 3.29 5.45
N ASP A 409 -14.49 2.09 5.79
CA ASP A 409 -14.94 1.35 6.96
C ASP A 409 -14.55 2.05 8.27
N ALA A 410 -13.33 2.57 8.37
CA ALA A 410 -12.89 3.35 9.53
C ALA A 410 -13.75 4.60 9.76
N VAL A 411 -14.10 5.32 8.69
CA VAL A 411 -15.02 6.47 8.76
C VAL A 411 -16.42 6.05 9.17
N ARG A 412 -16.95 4.97 8.58
CA ARG A 412 -18.25 4.38 8.96
C ARG A 412 -18.30 4.10 10.46
N ILE A 413 -17.29 3.42 11.01
CA ILE A 413 -17.21 3.08 12.42
C ILE A 413 -17.09 4.33 13.28
N ALA A 414 -16.19 5.26 12.94
CA ALA A 414 -15.96 6.47 13.71
C ALA A 414 -17.22 7.31 13.83
N VAL A 415 -17.93 7.53 12.71
CA VAL A 415 -19.16 8.32 12.65
C VAL A 415 -20.32 7.58 13.33
N ARG A 416 -20.60 6.32 12.98
CA ARG A 416 -21.75 5.58 13.52
C ARG A 416 -21.67 5.37 15.03
N TYR A 417 -20.50 5.01 15.55
CA TYR A 417 -20.31 4.66 16.97
C TYR A 417 -19.71 5.79 17.81
N ARG A 418 -19.46 6.97 17.21
CA ARG A 418 -18.91 8.16 17.89
C ARG A 418 -17.70 7.80 18.77
N THR A 419 -16.66 7.30 18.11
CA THR A 419 -15.45 6.81 18.76
C THR A 419 -14.22 7.08 17.89
N PRO A 420 -13.03 7.29 18.47
CA PRO A 420 -11.81 7.26 17.69
C PRO A 420 -11.57 5.85 17.12
N VAL A 421 -11.07 5.77 15.88
CA VAL A 421 -10.74 4.53 15.17
C VAL A 421 -9.30 4.61 14.67
N LEU A 422 -8.53 3.56 14.93
CA LEU A 422 -7.18 3.40 14.38
C LEU A 422 -7.24 2.62 13.07
N LEU A 423 -6.67 3.18 12.01
CA LEU A 423 -6.46 2.52 10.74
C LEU A 423 -4.97 2.22 10.60
N LEU A 424 -4.59 0.95 10.79
CA LEU A 424 -3.20 0.47 10.76
C LEU A 424 -2.82 0.01 9.36
N SER A 425 -2.19 0.90 8.59
CA SER A 425 -1.49 0.54 7.34
C SER A 425 -0.01 0.25 7.66
N ASP A 426 0.79 -0.06 6.65
CA ASP A 426 2.24 -0.14 6.77
C ASP A 426 2.95 0.44 5.54
N GLY A 427 4.26 0.67 5.66
CA GLY A 427 5.09 1.25 4.60
C GLY A 427 5.11 0.43 3.31
N TYR A 428 4.79 -0.86 3.36
CA TYR A 428 4.72 -1.70 2.17
C TYR A 428 3.43 -1.45 1.39
N LEU A 429 2.26 -1.42 2.04
CA LEU A 429 1.00 -1.03 1.36
C LEU A 429 1.03 0.43 0.91
N ALA A 430 1.55 1.32 1.76
CA ALA A 430 1.57 2.77 1.51
C ALA A 430 2.22 3.14 0.18
N ASN A 431 3.36 2.48 -0.12
CA ASN A 431 4.17 2.74 -1.30
C ASN A 431 3.89 1.77 -2.46
N GLY A 432 3.41 0.56 -2.16
CA GLY A 432 3.03 -0.42 -3.17
C GLY A 432 1.87 0.07 -4.04
N SER A 433 1.83 -0.40 -5.28
CA SER A 433 0.77 -0.09 -6.24
C SER A 433 0.17 -1.34 -6.85
N GLU A 434 -1.12 -1.30 -7.14
CA GLU A 434 -1.82 -2.34 -7.88
C GLU A 434 -2.92 -1.76 -8.77
N PRO A 435 -3.39 -2.50 -9.79
CA PRO A 435 -4.56 -2.14 -10.58
C PRO A 435 -5.81 -2.10 -9.69
N TRP A 436 -6.42 -0.94 -9.57
CA TRP A 436 -7.64 -0.75 -8.78
C TRP A 436 -8.84 -0.52 -9.68
N LYS A 437 -9.86 -1.38 -9.53
CA LYS A 437 -11.17 -1.20 -10.12
C LYS A 437 -11.85 -0.03 -9.41
N VAL A 438 -12.01 1.09 -10.11
CA VAL A 438 -12.53 2.32 -9.51
C VAL A 438 -14.00 2.12 -9.11
N PRO A 439 -14.36 2.28 -7.83
CA PRO A 439 -15.73 2.17 -7.37
C PRO A 439 -16.54 3.37 -7.87
N THR A 440 -17.83 3.15 -8.03
CA THR A 440 -18.79 4.22 -8.25
C THR A 440 -19.19 4.86 -6.91
N ALA A 441 -19.73 6.08 -6.94
CA ALA A 441 -20.21 6.74 -5.73
C ALA A 441 -21.34 5.96 -5.02
N HIS A 442 -22.05 5.09 -5.75
CA HIS A 442 -23.11 4.24 -5.20
C HIS A 442 -22.57 3.05 -4.40
N ASP A 443 -21.35 2.60 -4.71
CA ASP A 443 -20.70 1.47 -4.02
C ASP A 443 -20.22 1.86 -2.62
N VAL A 444 -20.09 3.17 -2.34
CA VAL A 444 -19.74 3.69 -1.02
C VAL A 444 -21.00 3.98 -0.23
N HIS A 445 -21.31 3.09 0.72
CA HIS A 445 -22.43 3.23 1.62
C HIS A 445 -22.34 4.53 2.44
N ALA A 446 -23.44 5.27 2.50
CA ALA A 446 -23.52 6.47 3.32
C ALA A 446 -23.64 6.09 4.80
N VAL A 447 -22.97 6.85 5.66
CA VAL A 447 -23.17 6.83 7.11
C VAL A 447 -23.79 8.17 7.50
N ASP A 448 -24.96 8.14 8.13
CA ASP A 448 -25.59 9.37 8.61
C ASP A 448 -24.85 9.86 9.87
N PRO A 449 -24.31 11.09 9.87
CA PRO A 449 -23.73 11.66 11.07
C PRO A 449 -24.76 11.96 12.15
N ASP A 450 -26.07 11.94 11.89
CA ASP A 450 -27.16 12.08 12.86
C ASP A 450 -26.87 13.16 13.92
N PHE A 451 -26.66 14.39 13.42
CA PHE A 451 -26.39 15.53 14.28
C PHE A 451 -27.64 15.86 15.09
N SER A 452 -27.47 16.07 16.39
CA SER A 452 -28.57 16.52 17.23
C SER A 452 -28.98 17.94 16.85
N THR A 453 -30.27 18.13 16.57
CA THR A 453 -30.87 19.43 16.26
C THR A 453 -31.73 19.99 17.38
N ASP A 454 -32.27 19.11 18.23
CA ASP A 454 -33.25 19.45 19.26
C ASP A 454 -32.96 18.74 20.60
N PRO A 455 -33.41 19.30 21.75
CA PRO A 455 -33.27 18.65 23.05
C PRO A 455 -33.87 17.24 23.06
N ASN A 456 -33.17 16.29 23.69
CA ASN A 456 -33.50 14.86 23.68
C ASN A 456 -34.12 14.34 25.00
N SER A 457 -34.45 15.24 25.91
CA SER A 457 -35.04 14.94 27.22
C SER A 457 -35.86 16.13 27.71
N THR A 458 -36.66 15.90 28.76
CA THR A 458 -37.26 16.97 29.58
C THR A 458 -36.55 17.06 30.93
N ALA A 459 -36.56 18.25 31.53
CA ALA A 459 -36.09 18.47 32.89
C ALA A 459 -37.03 17.79 33.92
N ALA A 460 -36.67 17.89 35.20
CA ALA A 460 -37.44 17.28 36.30
C ALA A 460 -38.87 17.85 36.47
N ASP A 461 -39.13 19.04 35.92
CA ASP A 461 -40.47 19.64 35.88
C ASP A 461 -41.39 19.00 34.83
N GLY A 462 -40.86 18.12 33.97
CA GLY A 462 -41.60 17.43 32.92
C GLY A 462 -41.98 18.30 31.72
N VAL A 463 -41.57 19.57 31.67
CA VAL A 463 -42.03 20.54 30.66
C VAL A 463 -40.86 21.25 29.99
N THR A 464 -39.78 21.54 30.71
CA THR A 464 -38.64 22.28 30.15
C THR A 464 -37.79 21.36 29.28
N PRO A 465 -37.60 21.64 27.97
CA PRO A 465 -36.71 20.86 27.12
C PRO A 465 -35.27 20.90 27.63
N GLN A 466 -34.59 19.76 27.61
CA GLN A 466 -33.22 19.61 28.11
C GLN A 466 -32.40 18.69 27.21
N PHE A 467 -31.19 19.10 26.87
CA PHE A 467 -30.24 18.23 26.17
C PHE A 467 -29.40 17.41 27.16
N ARG A 468 -29.36 16.09 26.94
CA ARG A 468 -28.58 15.11 27.69
C ARG A 468 -27.44 14.61 26.81
N PRO A 469 -26.21 15.15 26.96
CA PRO A 469 -25.12 14.91 26.03
C PRO A 469 -24.53 13.50 26.11
N PHE A 470 -24.88 12.69 27.12
CA PHE A 470 -24.43 11.29 27.23
C PHE A 470 -25.62 10.31 27.20
N LEU A 471 -26.80 10.74 26.73
CA LEU A 471 -27.90 9.82 26.48
C LEU A 471 -27.49 8.82 25.40
N ARG A 472 -27.69 7.53 25.66
CA ARG A 472 -27.16 6.45 24.82
C ARG A 472 -28.16 6.07 23.74
N ASP A 473 -27.68 6.01 22.50
CA ASP A 473 -28.36 5.27 21.45
C ASP A 473 -28.42 3.78 21.82
N PRO A 474 -29.59 3.11 21.76
CA PRO A 474 -29.74 1.74 22.22
C PRO A 474 -29.00 0.71 21.37
N ASP A 475 -28.75 1.01 20.08
CA ASP A 475 -28.14 0.06 19.14
C ASP A 475 -26.61 0.20 19.14
N THR A 476 -26.11 1.43 19.18
CA THR A 476 -24.69 1.75 19.02
C THR A 476 -24.01 2.15 20.33
N LEU A 477 -24.77 2.49 21.38
CA LEU A 477 -24.30 3.15 22.61
C LEU A 477 -23.60 4.50 22.37
N ALA A 478 -23.68 5.03 21.15
CA ALA A 478 -23.18 6.34 20.82
C ALA A 478 -23.94 7.40 21.62
N ARG A 479 -23.22 8.47 21.99
CA ARG A 479 -23.84 9.68 22.52
C ARG A 479 -24.30 10.60 21.36
N PRO A 480 -25.20 11.56 21.60
CA PRO A 480 -25.64 12.49 20.58
C PRO A 480 -24.52 13.49 20.26
N TRP A 481 -24.36 13.83 18.99
CA TRP A 481 -23.36 14.77 18.51
C TRP A 481 -24.04 16.09 18.15
N ALA A 482 -23.94 17.06 19.06
CA ALA A 482 -24.45 18.41 18.87
C ALA A 482 -23.32 19.35 18.47
N VAL A 483 -23.51 20.08 17.37
CA VAL A 483 -22.54 21.06 16.87
C VAL A 483 -22.61 22.34 17.72
N PRO A 484 -21.48 22.90 18.20
CA PRO A 484 -21.46 24.16 18.91
C PRO A 484 -22.17 25.28 18.14
N GLY A 485 -23.02 26.04 18.85
CA GLY A 485 -23.86 27.09 18.25
C GLY A 485 -25.29 26.65 17.92
N THR A 486 -25.62 25.37 18.08
CA THR A 486 -27.01 24.87 17.98
C THR A 486 -27.79 25.25 19.23
N ALA A 487 -28.85 26.03 19.06
CA ALA A 487 -29.66 26.55 20.17
C ALA A 487 -30.35 25.43 20.97
N GLY A 488 -30.30 25.52 22.30
CA GLY A 488 -30.95 24.56 23.20
C GLY A 488 -30.15 23.28 23.44
N LEU A 489 -28.98 23.14 22.82
CA LEU A 489 -28.07 22.00 22.99
C LEU A 489 -26.80 22.39 23.74
N GLU A 490 -26.82 23.44 24.54
CA GLU A 490 -25.65 23.91 25.28
C GLU A 490 -25.17 22.82 26.25
N HIS A 491 -23.93 22.37 26.09
CA HIS A 491 -23.38 21.28 26.90
C HIS A 491 -21.86 21.41 27.08
N ARG A 492 -21.32 20.65 28.04
CA ARG A 492 -19.88 20.62 28.35
C ARG A 492 -19.34 19.20 28.34
N VAL A 493 -18.53 18.88 27.34
CA VAL A 493 -17.72 17.66 27.29
C VAL A 493 -16.28 17.99 27.64
N GLY A 494 -15.55 17.03 28.20
CA GLY A 494 -14.17 17.21 28.65
C GLY A 494 -13.56 15.89 29.10
N GLY A 495 -12.27 15.90 29.46
CA GLY A 495 -11.54 14.67 29.83
C GLY A 495 -11.82 14.13 31.23
N LEU A 496 -12.50 14.88 32.10
CA LEU A 496 -12.93 14.38 33.40
C LEU A 496 -14.10 13.40 33.24
N GLU A 497 -14.18 12.40 34.13
CA GLU A 497 -15.27 11.43 34.13
C GLU A 497 -16.63 12.12 34.19
N LYS A 498 -17.55 11.61 33.36
CA LYS A 498 -18.87 12.20 33.15
C LYS A 498 -19.94 11.29 33.72
N ALA A 499 -20.94 11.88 34.35
CA ALA A 499 -22.15 11.18 34.72
C ALA A 499 -22.84 10.66 33.46
N ASP A 500 -23.22 9.38 33.46
CA ASP A 500 -24.01 8.80 32.38
C ASP A 500 -25.29 9.63 32.16
N VAL A 501 -25.74 9.72 30.91
CA VAL A 501 -26.86 10.57 30.47
C VAL A 501 -26.59 12.08 30.57
N THR A 502 -26.24 12.60 31.75
CA THR A 502 -26.24 14.05 32.02
C THR A 502 -24.99 14.78 31.54
N GLY A 503 -23.82 14.10 31.51
CA GLY A 503 -22.55 14.72 31.14
C GLY A 503 -21.94 15.66 32.19
N GLU A 504 -22.49 15.71 33.40
CA GLU A 504 -21.91 16.44 34.54
C GLU A 504 -20.64 15.75 35.03
N ILE A 505 -19.78 16.46 35.75
CA ILE A 505 -18.58 15.83 36.33
C ILE A 505 -19.02 14.88 37.44
N SER A 506 -18.51 13.64 37.42
CA SER A 506 -18.81 12.65 38.44
C SER A 506 -17.53 11.98 38.96
N TYR A 507 -17.43 11.86 40.28
CA TYR A 507 -16.40 11.08 40.98
C TYR A 507 -17.01 9.84 41.67
N ASP A 508 -18.27 9.54 41.39
CA ASP A 508 -18.97 8.41 41.98
C ASP A 508 -18.39 7.08 41.43
N PRO A 509 -18.00 6.14 42.31
CA PRO A 509 -17.40 4.88 41.87
C PRO A 509 -18.32 4.02 40.99
N ALA A 510 -19.63 4.01 41.24
CA ALA A 510 -20.58 3.23 40.45
C ALA A 510 -20.79 3.84 39.07
N ASN A 511 -20.81 5.17 38.96
CA ASN A 511 -20.79 5.85 37.68
C ASN A 511 -19.52 5.53 36.89
N HIS A 512 -18.35 5.54 37.53
CA HIS A 512 -17.10 5.22 36.86
C HIS A 512 -17.10 3.79 36.29
N ASP A 513 -17.47 2.77 37.09
CA ASP A 513 -17.59 1.38 36.58
C ASP A 513 -18.59 1.29 35.42
N ARG A 514 -19.75 1.97 35.52
CA ARG A 514 -20.74 2.01 34.45
C ARG A 514 -20.18 2.62 33.16
N MET A 515 -19.55 3.78 33.23
CA MET A 515 -19.01 4.48 32.05
C MET A 515 -17.86 3.70 31.40
N VAL A 516 -16.99 3.07 32.18
CA VAL A 516 -15.94 2.16 31.68
C VAL A 516 -16.57 0.98 30.92
N ARG A 517 -17.58 0.33 31.50
CA ARG A 517 -18.27 -0.81 30.85
C ARG A 517 -19.02 -0.38 29.59
N LEU A 518 -19.65 0.81 29.58
CA LEU A 518 -20.34 1.36 28.42
C LEU A 518 -19.38 1.62 27.26
N ARG A 519 -18.25 2.31 27.51
CA ARG A 519 -17.22 2.55 26.47
C ARG A 519 -16.68 1.25 25.90
N ARG A 520 -16.44 0.24 26.75
CA ARG A 520 -16.04 -1.10 26.31
C ARG A 520 -17.13 -1.81 25.52
N ALA A 521 -18.38 -1.77 25.97
CA ALA A 521 -19.51 -2.40 25.29
C ALA A 521 -19.73 -1.79 23.91
N LYS A 522 -19.59 -0.46 23.79
CA LYS A 522 -19.65 0.27 22.52
C LYS A 522 -18.64 -0.23 21.50
N VAL A 523 -17.36 -0.33 21.88
CA VAL A 523 -16.31 -0.86 20.98
C VAL A 523 -16.55 -2.33 20.65
N LYS A 524 -16.98 -3.14 21.62
CA LYS A 524 -17.33 -4.56 21.38
C LYS A 524 -18.54 -4.72 20.45
N GLY A 525 -19.49 -3.79 20.49
CA GLY A 525 -20.72 -3.79 19.70
C GLY A 525 -20.55 -3.25 18.27
N VAL A 526 -19.35 -2.83 17.88
CA VAL A 526 -19.08 -2.45 16.49
C VAL A 526 -19.36 -3.63 15.56
N GLU A 527 -20.23 -3.41 14.58
CA GLU A 527 -20.56 -4.38 13.52
C GLU A 527 -19.33 -4.72 12.67
N VAL A 528 -18.81 -5.94 12.88
CA VAL A 528 -17.67 -6.52 12.17
C VAL A 528 -18.13 -7.77 11.41
N PRO A 529 -17.87 -7.87 10.09
CA PRO A 529 -18.15 -9.08 9.33
C PRO A 529 -17.36 -10.29 9.85
N ASP A 530 -17.94 -11.47 9.69
CA ASP A 530 -17.26 -12.74 9.97
C ASP A 530 -15.99 -12.89 9.12
N VAL A 531 -14.98 -13.55 9.70
CA VAL A 531 -13.77 -13.89 8.95
C VAL A 531 -14.10 -14.96 7.91
N VAL A 532 -13.69 -14.72 6.67
CA VAL A 532 -13.82 -15.68 5.56
C VAL A 532 -12.57 -16.53 5.48
N VAL A 533 -12.76 -17.85 5.44
CA VAL A 533 -11.68 -18.82 5.26
C VAL A 533 -11.68 -19.30 3.81
N ASP A 534 -10.53 -19.18 3.15
CA ASP A 534 -10.29 -19.78 1.84
C ASP A 534 -9.63 -21.14 2.03
N HIS A 535 -10.32 -22.21 1.62
CA HIS A 535 -9.83 -23.59 1.63
C HIS A 535 -9.22 -24.03 0.28
N GLY A 536 -9.39 -23.25 -0.80
CA GLY A 536 -8.91 -23.52 -2.17
C GLY A 536 -9.75 -24.54 -2.97
N GLY A 537 -10.19 -24.18 -4.19
CA GLY A 537 -10.79 -25.10 -5.19
C GLY A 537 -12.04 -24.57 -5.92
N PRO A 538 -12.31 -24.98 -7.19
CA PRO A 538 -13.57 -24.67 -7.87
C PRO A 538 -14.68 -25.60 -7.38
N GLY A 539 -15.65 -25.03 -6.68
CA GLY A 539 -16.70 -25.75 -5.97
C GLY A 539 -16.38 -25.80 -4.48
N GLY A 540 -16.91 -24.81 -3.75
CA GLY A 540 -16.96 -24.82 -2.29
C GLY A 540 -17.83 -25.97 -1.81
N GLY A 541 -17.27 -27.17 -1.87
CA GLY A 541 -17.79 -28.36 -1.25
C GLY A 541 -17.70 -28.20 0.26
N GLU A 542 -18.80 -28.53 0.90
CA GLU A 542 -19.01 -28.53 2.35
C GLU A 542 -17.81 -29.17 3.08
N HIS A 543 -17.27 -28.43 4.06
CA HIS A 543 -16.36 -28.88 5.11
C HIS A 543 -15.18 -29.77 4.68
N HIS A 544 -14.06 -29.13 4.36
CA HIS A 544 -12.75 -29.70 4.60
C HIS A 544 -12.00 -28.79 5.57
N ASP A 545 -12.13 -29.07 6.87
CA ASP A 545 -11.23 -28.55 7.90
C ASP A 545 -9.79 -28.82 7.44
N GLY A 546 -9.02 -27.76 7.22
CA GLY A 546 -7.61 -27.90 6.85
C GLY A 546 -6.79 -28.26 8.08
N ASP A 547 -5.72 -29.05 7.90
CA ASP A 547 -4.80 -29.36 9.01
C ASP A 547 -4.13 -28.08 9.53
N LEU A 548 -3.88 -27.13 8.62
CA LEU A 548 -3.21 -25.87 8.91
C LEU A 548 -4.03 -24.68 8.41
N LEU A 549 -4.30 -23.72 9.31
CA LEU A 549 -4.76 -22.38 8.96
C LEU A 549 -3.57 -21.41 8.96
N VAL A 550 -3.34 -20.70 7.86
CA VAL A 550 -2.44 -19.54 7.83
C VAL A 550 -3.27 -18.27 7.99
N LEU A 551 -3.12 -17.59 9.13
CA LEU A 551 -3.89 -16.41 9.47
C LEU A 551 -3.01 -15.16 9.41
N GLY A 552 -3.39 -14.21 8.56
CA GLY A 552 -2.68 -12.94 8.37
C GLY A 552 -3.46 -11.70 8.77
N TRP A 553 -2.78 -10.57 8.78
CA TRP A 553 -3.37 -9.23 8.81
C TRP A 553 -2.45 -8.21 8.09
N GLY A 554 -3.00 -7.06 7.71
CA GLY A 554 -2.21 -6.04 7.03
C GLY A 554 -1.62 -6.52 5.70
N SER A 555 -0.41 -6.06 5.37
CA SER A 555 0.30 -6.43 4.12
C SER A 555 0.79 -7.87 3.99
N THR A 556 0.64 -8.72 5.01
CA THR A 556 1.04 -10.13 4.92
C THR A 556 0.13 -10.94 3.99
N ARG A 557 -1.04 -10.41 3.58
CA ARG A 557 -2.00 -11.09 2.70
C ARG A 557 -1.36 -11.62 1.43
N GLY A 558 -0.57 -10.76 0.78
CA GLY A 558 0.07 -11.06 -0.49
C GLY A 558 1.02 -12.27 -0.41
N PRO A 559 2.06 -12.21 0.44
CA PRO A 559 2.97 -13.31 0.69
C PRO A 559 2.28 -14.59 1.18
N ILE A 560 1.30 -14.48 2.08
CA ILE A 560 0.51 -15.62 2.56
C ILE A 560 -0.22 -16.29 1.41
N THR A 561 -0.93 -15.52 0.58
CA THR A 561 -1.69 -16.06 -0.56
C THR A 561 -0.76 -16.77 -1.54
N ALA A 562 0.39 -16.19 -1.86
CA ALA A 562 1.38 -16.81 -2.75
C ALA A 562 1.92 -18.12 -2.17
N ALA A 563 2.27 -18.14 -0.88
CA ALA A 563 2.79 -19.31 -0.19
C ALA A 563 1.76 -20.43 -0.08
N VAL A 564 0.52 -20.10 0.26
CA VAL A 564 -0.58 -21.06 0.36
C VAL A 564 -0.92 -21.65 -1.01
N ARG A 565 -0.91 -20.85 -2.09
CA ARG A 565 -1.06 -21.34 -3.47
C ARG A 565 0.05 -22.32 -3.86
N GLU A 566 1.31 -22.03 -3.51
CA GLU A 566 2.44 -22.93 -3.73
C GLU A 566 2.32 -24.22 -2.90
N ALA A 567 2.04 -24.11 -1.61
CA ALA A 567 1.86 -25.25 -0.71
C ALA A 567 0.73 -26.20 -1.20
N ARG A 568 -0.40 -25.64 -1.65
CA ARG A 568 -1.50 -26.41 -2.26
C ARG A 568 -1.08 -27.08 -3.57
N ARG A 569 -0.29 -26.41 -4.41
CA ARG A 569 0.29 -27.04 -5.63
C ARG A 569 1.22 -28.21 -5.29
N ARG A 570 1.89 -28.19 -4.14
CA ARG A 570 2.67 -29.32 -3.59
C ARG A 570 1.80 -30.41 -2.93
N GLY A 571 0.49 -30.26 -2.90
CA GLY A 571 -0.46 -31.22 -2.33
C GLY A 571 -0.72 -31.06 -0.84
N LEU A 572 -0.29 -29.96 -0.21
CA LEU A 572 -0.53 -29.70 1.21
C LEU A 572 -1.95 -29.17 1.46
N ARG A 573 -2.58 -29.62 2.56
CA ARG A 573 -3.92 -29.19 3.00
C ARG A 573 -3.81 -27.94 3.88
N VAL A 574 -3.81 -26.78 3.25
CA VAL A 574 -3.63 -25.49 3.94
C VAL A 574 -4.80 -24.57 3.64
N ALA A 575 -5.46 -24.07 4.68
CA ALA A 575 -6.45 -23.01 4.62
C ALA A 575 -5.79 -21.65 4.88
N GLN A 576 -6.40 -20.56 4.42
CA GLN A 576 -5.95 -19.21 4.76
C GLN A 576 -7.12 -18.32 5.17
N ALA A 577 -6.86 -17.38 6.06
CA ALA A 577 -7.78 -16.31 6.43
C ALA A 577 -7.01 -15.02 6.68
N HIS A 578 -7.68 -13.88 6.53
CA HIS A 578 -7.04 -12.56 6.70
C HIS A 578 -7.93 -11.60 7.47
N LEU A 579 -7.39 -10.96 8.50
CA LEU A 579 -8.13 -10.05 9.37
C LEU A 579 -8.07 -8.61 8.85
N ARG A 580 -9.25 -8.02 8.59
CA ARG A 580 -9.43 -6.57 8.44
C ARG A 580 -9.58 -5.88 9.80
N HIS A 581 -10.37 -6.49 10.69
CA HIS A 581 -10.70 -5.94 11.99
C HIS A 581 -9.86 -6.60 13.07
N LEU A 582 -9.07 -5.80 13.79
CA LEU A 582 -8.19 -6.25 14.87
C LEU A 582 -8.80 -5.95 16.24
N ASN A 583 -9.68 -4.94 16.31
CA ASN A 583 -10.52 -4.69 17.48
C ASN A 583 -11.85 -4.04 17.06
N PRO A 584 -13.01 -4.61 17.44
CA PRO A 584 -13.15 -5.98 17.91
C PRO A 584 -12.74 -6.98 16.82
N LEU A 585 -12.30 -8.17 17.24
CA LEU A 585 -12.07 -9.29 16.32
C LEU A 585 -13.42 -9.85 15.82
N PRO A 586 -13.47 -10.46 14.62
CA PRO A 586 -14.66 -11.14 14.10
C PRO A 586 -15.26 -12.13 15.10
N ALA A 587 -16.58 -12.21 15.16
CA ALA A 587 -17.29 -13.01 16.15
C ALA A 587 -17.01 -14.52 15.98
N ASN A 588 -16.99 -15.00 14.74
CA ASN A 588 -16.71 -16.40 14.40
C ASN A 588 -15.22 -16.80 14.51
N LEU A 589 -14.30 -15.88 14.81
CA LEU A 589 -12.86 -16.15 14.76
C LEU A 589 -12.44 -17.29 15.71
N GLY A 590 -13.03 -17.37 16.90
CA GLY A 590 -12.71 -18.44 17.85
C GLY A 590 -13.06 -19.84 17.32
N GLU A 591 -14.22 -19.96 16.67
CA GLU A 591 -14.67 -21.21 16.04
C GLU A 591 -13.75 -21.59 14.87
N VAL A 592 -13.41 -20.62 14.03
CA VAL A 592 -12.48 -20.81 12.90
C VAL A 592 -11.11 -21.29 13.38
N LEU A 593 -10.55 -20.68 14.44
CA LEU A 593 -9.25 -21.07 14.99
C LEU A 593 -9.27 -22.48 15.57
N LEU A 594 -10.35 -22.86 16.27
CA LEU A 594 -10.50 -24.18 16.90
C LEU A 594 -10.80 -25.30 15.90
N ALA A 595 -11.31 -24.97 14.71
CA ALA A 595 -11.60 -25.92 13.65
C ALA A 595 -10.34 -26.46 12.95
N HIS A 596 -9.17 -25.85 13.15
CA HIS A 596 -7.92 -26.24 12.51
C HIS A 596 -6.95 -26.83 13.54
N GLU A 597 -6.21 -27.88 13.16
CA GLU A 597 -5.28 -28.56 14.07
C GLU A 597 -4.11 -27.64 14.47
N HIS A 598 -3.61 -26.88 13.49
CA HIS A 598 -2.55 -25.90 13.66
C HIS A 598 -2.97 -24.54 13.09
N VAL A 599 -2.52 -23.46 13.74
CA VAL A 599 -2.69 -22.09 13.27
C VAL A 599 -1.33 -21.42 13.14
N LEU A 600 -0.88 -21.12 11.93
CA LEU A 600 0.34 -20.37 11.66
C LEU A 600 0.00 -18.89 11.46
N VAL A 601 0.70 -18.00 12.14
CA VAL A 601 0.52 -16.54 12.01
C VAL A 601 1.84 -15.91 11.60
N PRO A 602 2.00 -15.56 10.30
CA PRO A 602 3.12 -14.77 9.82
C PRO A 602 2.98 -13.30 10.21
N GLU A 603 3.98 -12.75 10.91
CA GLU A 603 3.97 -11.35 11.36
C GLU A 603 5.31 -10.66 11.10
N MET A 604 5.27 -9.42 10.60
CA MET A 604 6.45 -8.56 10.51
C MET A 604 6.74 -7.88 11.87
N ASN A 605 6.71 -8.67 12.94
CA ASN A 605 6.98 -8.29 14.33
C ASN A 605 7.29 -9.59 15.13
N LEU A 606 7.40 -9.52 16.46
CA LEU A 606 7.70 -10.67 17.33
C LEU A 606 6.46 -11.44 17.86
N GLY A 607 5.34 -11.43 17.14
CA GLY A 607 4.12 -12.18 17.47
C GLY A 607 3.06 -11.38 18.23
N GLN A 608 2.76 -10.14 17.82
CA GLN A 608 1.79 -9.29 18.51
C GLN A 608 0.35 -9.79 18.36
N LEU A 609 -0.07 -10.17 17.16
CA LEU A 609 -1.37 -10.79 16.94
C LEU A 609 -1.41 -12.16 17.61
N ALA A 610 -0.36 -12.97 17.49
CA ALA A 610 -0.26 -14.26 18.14
C ALA A 610 -0.46 -14.15 19.67
N LEU A 611 0.11 -13.13 20.32
CA LEU A 611 -0.12 -12.85 21.75
C LEU A 611 -1.61 -12.63 22.06
N LEU A 612 -2.29 -11.80 21.26
CA LEU A 612 -3.71 -11.48 21.44
C LEU A 612 -4.60 -12.71 21.22
N LEU A 613 -4.33 -13.50 20.18
CA LEU A 613 -5.11 -14.70 19.86
C LEU A 613 -4.98 -15.77 20.95
N ARG A 614 -3.74 -16.06 21.41
CA ARG A 614 -3.51 -16.99 22.52
C ARG A 614 -4.21 -16.50 23.79
N GLY A 615 -4.08 -15.21 24.11
CA GLY A 615 -4.69 -14.63 25.32
C GLY A 615 -6.22 -14.62 25.32
N ARG A 616 -6.86 -14.58 24.14
CA ARG A 616 -8.33 -14.48 24.01
C ARG A 616 -9.03 -15.81 23.76
N TYR A 617 -8.42 -16.70 22.98
CA TYR A 617 -9.06 -17.94 22.52
C TYR A 617 -8.38 -19.21 23.05
N LEU A 618 -7.25 -19.10 23.76
CA LEU A 618 -6.50 -20.24 24.31
C LEU A 618 -6.08 -21.28 23.25
N VAL A 619 -5.94 -20.85 22.00
CA VAL A 619 -5.43 -21.68 20.90
C VAL A 619 -3.92 -21.61 20.84
N ASP A 620 -3.24 -22.72 20.53
CA ASP A 620 -1.78 -22.71 20.34
C ASP A 620 -1.45 -22.19 18.94
N VAL A 621 -1.23 -20.89 18.85
CA VAL A 621 -0.75 -20.23 17.63
C VAL A 621 0.72 -20.58 17.41
N ILE A 622 1.13 -20.85 16.18
CA ILE A 622 2.52 -20.98 15.76
C ILE A 622 2.94 -19.65 15.13
N SER A 623 3.93 -18.98 15.71
CA SER A 623 4.38 -17.67 15.22
C SER A 623 5.45 -17.83 14.14
N CYS A 624 5.24 -17.21 12.97
CA CYS A 624 6.24 -17.07 11.92
C CYS A 624 6.65 -15.59 11.86
N ASN A 625 7.73 -15.24 12.57
CA ASN A 625 8.06 -13.85 12.87
C ASN A 625 9.24 -13.34 12.06
N GLN A 626 9.15 -12.12 11.54
CA GLN A 626 10.23 -11.43 10.84
C GLN A 626 10.34 -9.96 11.28
N VAL A 627 11.54 -9.50 11.61
CA VAL A 627 11.79 -8.12 12.05
C VAL A 627 13.02 -7.56 11.35
N ARG A 628 12.96 -7.53 10.01
CA ARG A 628 14.10 -7.17 9.14
C ARG A 628 13.89 -5.86 8.37
N GLY A 629 12.77 -5.16 8.58
CA GLY A 629 12.41 -3.99 7.78
C GLY A 629 12.06 -4.32 6.31
N LEU A 630 11.69 -5.57 6.03
CA LEU A 630 11.39 -6.09 4.70
C LEU A 630 10.09 -6.91 4.74
N PRO A 631 9.29 -6.89 3.66
CA PRO A 631 8.18 -7.82 3.48
C PRO A 631 8.61 -9.28 3.61
N PHE A 632 7.67 -10.17 3.89
CA PHE A 632 7.89 -11.61 3.72
C PHE A 632 8.10 -11.95 2.25
N THR A 633 9.02 -12.88 2.00
CA THR A 633 8.99 -13.64 0.75
C THR A 633 7.97 -14.76 0.85
N SER A 634 7.42 -15.20 -0.28
CA SER A 634 6.52 -16.35 -0.31
C SER A 634 7.25 -17.63 0.10
N THR A 635 8.52 -17.77 -0.28
CA THR A 635 9.38 -18.92 0.04
C THR A 635 9.52 -19.13 1.55
N GLU A 636 9.75 -18.08 2.33
CA GLU A 636 9.87 -18.17 3.79
C GLU A 636 8.60 -18.70 4.46
N ILE A 637 7.43 -18.30 3.96
CA ILE A 637 6.15 -18.79 4.49
C ILE A 637 5.89 -20.23 4.03
N VAL A 638 6.28 -20.61 2.81
CA VAL A 638 6.20 -22.01 2.34
C VAL A 638 7.05 -22.93 3.23
N GLU A 639 8.29 -22.54 3.52
CA GLU A 639 9.18 -23.29 4.41
C GLU A 639 8.56 -23.44 5.80
N ALA A 640 7.98 -22.36 6.35
CA ALA A 640 7.28 -22.41 7.64
C ALA A 640 6.05 -23.34 7.60
N ILE A 641 5.27 -23.31 6.52
CA ILE A 641 4.14 -24.24 6.30
C ILE A 641 4.64 -25.68 6.29
N GLU A 642 5.68 -25.98 5.53
CA GLU A 642 6.26 -27.33 5.41
C GLU A 642 6.82 -27.82 6.75
N ASP A 643 7.45 -26.95 7.53
CA ASP A 643 7.97 -27.29 8.86
C ASP A 643 6.85 -27.61 9.85
N VAL A 644 5.73 -26.89 9.81
CA VAL A 644 4.56 -27.18 10.65
C VAL A 644 3.94 -28.51 10.25
N VAL A 645 3.66 -28.72 8.96
CA VAL A 645 3.05 -29.96 8.46
C VAL A 645 3.95 -31.18 8.70
N ALA A 646 5.27 -31.01 8.65
CA ALA A 646 6.23 -32.08 8.94
C ALA A 646 6.46 -32.33 10.44
N GLY A 647 5.80 -31.58 11.33
CA GLY A 647 5.99 -31.68 12.79
C GLY A 647 7.38 -31.27 13.27
N ARG A 648 8.11 -30.46 12.48
CA ARG A 648 9.47 -29.97 12.80
C ARG A 648 9.44 -28.76 13.72
N VAL A 649 8.33 -28.02 13.74
CA VAL A 649 8.08 -26.99 14.74
C VAL A 649 7.60 -27.67 16.02
N ARG A 650 8.41 -27.62 17.08
CA ARG A 650 7.99 -28.16 18.39
C ARG A 650 6.77 -27.38 18.87
N GLU A 651 5.61 -28.03 18.84
CA GLU A 651 4.47 -27.67 19.67
C GLU A 651 4.95 -27.48 21.10
N THR A 652 4.51 -26.40 21.76
CA THR A 652 4.55 -26.40 23.21
C THR A 652 3.58 -27.52 23.61
N PRO A 653 3.99 -28.56 24.37
CA PRO A 653 3.23 -29.79 24.44
C PRO A 653 1.79 -29.52 24.86
N ARG A 654 0.82 -29.96 24.02
CA ARG A 654 -0.60 -30.04 24.36
C ARG A 654 -0.69 -30.70 25.73
N ARG A 655 -1.04 -29.92 26.75
CA ARG A 655 -1.35 -30.47 28.08
C ARG A 655 -2.61 -31.29 27.90
N ASP A 656 -2.43 -32.61 27.88
CA ASP A 656 -3.52 -33.57 28.00
C ASP A 656 -4.49 -33.11 29.11
N ALA A 657 -5.76 -33.05 28.73
CA ALA A 657 -6.87 -32.77 29.61
C ALA A 657 -6.86 -33.74 30.82
N ARG A 658 -6.88 -33.17 32.02
CA ARG A 658 -7.50 -33.75 33.22
C ARG A 658 -8.30 -32.70 33.92
#